data_AF-A0A4S4G5I5-F1
#
_entry.id   AF-A0A4S4G5I5-F1
#
_cell.length_a   1.000
_cell.length_b   1.000
_cell.length_c   1.000
_cell.angle_alpha   90.00
_cell.angle_beta   90.00
_cell.angle_gamma   90.00
#
_symmetry.space_group_name_H-M   'P 1'
#
loop_
_entity.id
_entity.type
_entity.pdbx_description
1 polymer ?
#
loop_
_entity_poly.entity_id
_entity_poly.type
_entity_poly.pdbx_seq_one_letter_code
_entity_poly.pdbx_strand_id
1 'polypeptide(L)'
;MAKTASKYISFDSDGHLVADEGAGATSSASEVAEGASLKAAVAYALDAIVDAASALPENAAALIAPAQREEPADPEEATLTVARYTRSTIGDDFAVSPETAARPRALVVASAKNARAFVGPMEQAGLDVVFATVDNRSLDGFARRQLPTYNLGSTSAAVSAEQLSGNIYTVLSAAKECDASLIFLDSPTAALAEDEYFLRHARKRGLRVFAPAAEGTQLMGWMELLPAADGLAVPTAAPWESAAPAAADDDEGPTHWRRCHACKLFFDKEEIISEGFTCPACGTLQRLRSDERLALTVDAGSFEEWNAQMADSDPLAFPGYPEKIADQREKSGLEEAVRTGRATIAGLPVAIGVMESGFFMGSMGHVVGEKVAALIDRAIEERLPVVVFCASGGARMQEGLTSLMQMAKVSCAVERLSRAALPFITVLTDPTTGGVTASFAMQGDIILAEPGALIGFAGQRVIRDTIKQELPEGFQTAEFALEHGLIDAIVERSQLRSVLAQLLALHAPSDAERVVTYHSVMDALQVGAGAYGTVSVALEARMAGERLRAEEAASGFLRKVPVVGGLIGRGAGEGTAEEADRRELDRHARREARRAGIEGQAAVGSAWESVQIARNVHRPTARRYIDGIVEGFIELHGDRSFADDGAILAGVGWISGHPVTVIAQEKGVNLADRVARNFGCPQPEGYRKSLRLMREAEKFGRPILCLVDTQGAFCGTEAEERGQGNAIADNLVAMAGLRVPVVSVLLGEGGSGGALALAVSNRVAMQEHAVYSVLSPEGFASILWKDGKRAPEAAEVMKMNARAVFEGGIVDAVISEGEGPAHENPNEAVAAVRDYVREAYKELADLTPDELIAQRQERFARF
;
A
#
# COMPACT_ATOMS: atom_id res chain seq x y z
N MET A 1 33.65 2.98 -24.27
CA MET A 1 34.90 2.36 -24.77
C MET A 1 34.59 1.68 -26.10
N ALA A 2 35.49 1.89 -27.07
CA ALA A 2 35.58 1.38 -28.45
C ALA A 2 34.41 0.56 -29.05
N LYS A 3 33.69 1.17 -30.00
CA LYS A 3 32.97 0.47 -31.08
C LYS A 3 34.00 -0.16 -32.01
N THR A 4 34.10 -1.48 -32.02
CA THR A 4 34.91 -2.21 -32.99
C THR A 4 34.09 -2.38 -34.27
N ALA A 5 34.47 -1.63 -35.30
CA ALA A 5 33.87 -1.66 -36.62
C ALA A 5 34.09 -3.02 -37.30
N SER A 6 33.00 -3.71 -37.65
CA SER A 6 33.03 -4.83 -38.58
C SER A 6 33.21 -4.29 -40.00
N LYS A 7 34.37 -4.55 -40.60
CA LYS A 7 34.67 -4.29 -42.01
C LYS A 7 33.78 -5.18 -42.87
N TYR A 8 32.91 -4.58 -43.69
CA TYR A 8 32.24 -5.30 -44.76
C TYR A 8 33.20 -5.49 -45.93
N ILE A 9 33.17 -6.68 -46.55
CA ILE A 9 33.68 -6.91 -47.90
C ILE A 9 32.44 -7.17 -48.75
N SER A 10 32.16 -6.29 -49.69
CA SER A 10 31.01 -6.40 -50.60
C SER A 10 31.48 -6.75 -52.02
N PHE A 11 30.79 -7.70 -52.62
CA PHE A 11 30.94 -8.10 -54.02
C PHE A 11 29.69 -7.67 -54.77
N ASP A 12 29.83 -7.32 -56.05
CA ASP A 12 28.68 -7.15 -56.93
C ASP A 12 28.05 -8.51 -57.31
N SER A 13 26.93 -8.46 -58.02
CA SER A 13 26.17 -9.65 -58.43
C SER A 13 26.92 -10.60 -59.37
N ASP A 14 28.10 -10.21 -59.87
CA ASP A 14 28.98 -11.04 -60.70
C ASP A 14 30.28 -11.48 -59.99
N GLY A 15 30.46 -11.10 -58.71
CA GLY A 15 31.52 -11.63 -57.84
C GLY A 15 32.82 -10.83 -57.83
N HIS A 16 32.82 -9.56 -58.25
CA HIS A 16 34.00 -8.69 -58.15
C HIS A 16 33.94 -7.79 -56.89
N LEU A 17 35.11 -7.56 -56.28
CA LEU A 17 35.26 -6.79 -55.04
C LEU A 17 35.08 -5.29 -55.34
N VAL A 18 34.02 -4.67 -54.83
CA VAL A 18 33.74 -3.25 -55.07
C VAL A 18 34.41 -2.41 -53.98
N ALA A 19 35.33 -1.53 -54.37
CA ALA A 19 35.96 -0.55 -53.48
C ALA A 19 35.08 0.70 -53.34
N ASP A 20 35.04 1.23 -52.12
CA ASP A 20 34.14 2.26 -51.61
C ASP A 20 34.45 3.67 -52.18
N GLU A 21 33.56 4.25 -52.99
CA GLU A 21 33.49 5.70 -53.25
C GLU A 21 32.04 6.20 -53.44
N GLY A 22 31.52 6.86 -52.39
CA GLY A 22 31.07 8.26 -52.43
C GLY A 22 29.89 8.71 -53.32
N ALA A 23 28.73 8.89 -52.67
CA ALA A 23 27.74 9.99 -52.82
C ALA A 23 27.06 10.29 -54.19
N GLY A 24 25.72 10.25 -54.20
CA GLY A 24 24.90 11.11 -55.08
C GLY A 24 23.54 10.56 -55.52
N ALA A 25 22.47 11.09 -54.92
CA ALA A 25 21.15 11.45 -55.49
C ALA A 25 20.43 10.59 -56.59
N THR A 26 19.13 10.41 -56.32
CA THR A 26 17.94 10.42 -57.22
C THR A 26 17.42 9.15 -57.94
N SER A 27 16.11 8.98 -57.71
CA SER A 27 15.02 8.52 -58.59
C SER A 27 14.78 7.02 -58.86
N SER A 28 13.68 6.56 -58.26
CA SER A 28 12.54 5.81 -58.84
C SER A 28 12.78 4.61 -59.76
N ALA A 29 12.33 3.47 -59.23
CA ALA A 29 11.51 2.42 -59.84
C ALA A 29 12.06 1.59 -61.02
N SER A 30 12.30 0.31 -60.75
CA SER A 30 11.64 -0.78 -61.48
C SER A 30 11.61 -2.06 -60.65
N GLU A 31 10.41 -2.58 -60.43
CA GLU A 31 10.15 -3.96 -60.00
C GLU A 31 10.73 -4.97 -61.01
N VAL A 32 11.27 -6.10 -60.52
CA VAL A 32 10.84 -7.48 -60.87
C VAL A 32 11.86 -8.51 -60.34
N ALA A 33 11.31 -9.57 -59.73
CA ALA A 33 11.89 -10.89 -59.43
C ALA A 33 12.63 -11.14 -58.10
N GLU A 34 11.98 -10.86 -56.96
CA GLU A 34 12.26 -11.52 -55.68
C GLU A 34 11.12 -12.48 -55.34
N GLY A 35 11.36 -13.79 -55.35
CA GLY A 35 10.35 -14.77 -54.95
C GLY A 35 10.85 -16.21 -54.79
N ALA A 36 11.94 -16.56 -55.47
CA ALA A 36 12.53 -17.91 -55.41
C ALA A 36 13.78 -18.02 -54.51
N SER A 37 14.56 -16.94 -54.38
CA SER A 37 15.83 -16.93 -53.61
C SER A 37 15.62 -16.90 -52.09
N LEU A 38 14.62 -16.15 -51.61
CA LEU A 38 14.33 -16.00 -50.18
C LEU A 38 13.92 -17.32 -49.51
N LYS A 39 13.12 -18.15 -50.18
CA LYS A 39 12.66 -19.44 -49.62
C LYS A 39 13.81 -20.42 -49.38
N ALA A 40 14.83 -20.40 -50.23
CA ALA A 40 16.00 -21.27 -50.09
C ALA A 40 16.92 -20.80 -48.94
N ALA A 41 17.07 -19.50 -48.75
CA ALA A 41 17.86 -18.93 -47.64
C ALA A 41 17.22 -19.22 -46.27
N VAL A 42 15.89 -19.17 -46.18
CA VAL A 42 15.14 -19.52 -44.95
C VAL A 42 15.25 -21.00 -44.61
N ALA A 43 15.10 -21.87 -45.62
CA ALA A 43 15.27 -23.32 -45.43
C ALA A 43 16.69 -23.64 -44.94
N TYR A 44 17.72 -23.01 -45.53
CA TYR A 44 19.11 -23.19 -45.12
C TYR A 44 19.41 -22.72 -43.68
N ALA A 45 18.84 -21.59 -43.26
CA ALA A 45 19.02 -21.09 -41.88
C ALA A 45 18.32 -21.97 -40.83
N LEU A 46 17.18 -22.58 -41.19
CA LEU A 46 16.46 -23.50 -40.31
C LEU A 46 17.10 -24.91 -40.30
N ASP A 47 17.63 -25.40 -41.41
CA ASP A 47 18.42 -26.64 -41.49
C ASP A 47 19.66 -26.54 -40.58
N ALA A 48 20.36 -25.40 -40.57
CA ALA A 48 21.49 -25.17 -39.66
C ALA A 48 21.10 -25.19 -38.16
N ILE A 49 19.89 -24.76 -37.82
CA ILE A 49 19.36 -24.81 -36.44
C ILE A 49 19.04 -26.26 -36.04
N VAL A 50 18.52 -27.05 -36.97
CA VAL A 50 18.18 -28.48 -36.81
C VAL A 50 19.45 -29.34 -36.71
N ASP A 51 20.47 -29.04 -37.52
CA ASP A 51 21.79 -29.68 -37.45
C ASP A 51 22.48 -29.38 -36.10
N ALA A 52 22.40 -28.13 -35.62
CA ALA A 52 22.90 -27.75 -34.30
C ALA A 52 22.12 -28.40 -33.14
N ALA A 53 20.84 -28.74 -33.34
CA ALA A 53 20.02 -29.45 -32.35
C ALA A 53 20.27 -30.97 -32.33
N SER A 54 20.81 -31.53 -33.41
CA SER A 54 21.02 -32.97 -33.59
C SER A 54 22.40 -33.47 -33.13
N ALA A 55 23.34 -32.57 -32.80
CA ALA A 55 24.69 -32.90 -32.36
C ALA A 55 24.77 -33.19 -30.84
N LEU A 56 24.21 -34.33 -30.40
CA LEU A 56 24.50 -34.92 -29.08
C LEU A 56 25.76 -35.83 -29.19
N PRO A 57 26.64 -35.90 -28.18
CA PRO A 57 27.86 -36.73 -28.24
C PRO A 57 27.55 -38.23 -28.40
N GLU A 58 28.15 -38.88 -29.40
CA GLU A 58 27.91 -40.26 -29.87
C GLU A 58 28.24 -41.42 -28.89
N ASN A 59 28.47 -41.18 -27.59
CA ASN A 59 29.17 -42.15 -26.74
C ASN A 59 28.28 -42.99 -25.82
N ALA A 60 26.97 -43.07 -26.05
CA ALA A 60 26.04 -43.81 -25.17
C ALA A 60 25.23 -44.91 -25.88
N ALA A 61 25.58 -45.29 -27.12
CA ALA A 61 24.84 -46.26 -27.93
C ALA A 61 25.22 -47.75 -27.70
N ALA A 62 25.78 -48.10 -26.53
CA ALA A 62 26.25 -49.48 -26.26
C ALA A 62 25.36 -50.32 -25.33
N LEU A 63 24.23 -49.80 -24.83
CA LEU A 63 23.35 -50.57 -23.96
C LEU A 63 21.90 -50.36 -24.36
N ILE A 64 21.23 -51.47 -24.68
CA ILE A 64 19.79 -51.69 -24.84
C ILE A 64 19.39 -51.97 -26.31
N ALA A 65 19.32 -53.26 -26.62
CA ALA A 65 18.70 -53.81 -27.82
C ALA A 65 17.16 -53.59 -27.79
N PRO A 66 16.49 -53.50 -28.95
CA PRO A 66 15.04 -53.27 -29.00
C PRO A 66 14.25 -54.54 -28.73
N ALA A 67 13.22 -54.46 -27.88
CA ALA A 67 12.15 -55.46 -27.82
C ALA A 67 10.99 -55.01 -28.73
N GLN A 68 10.52 -55.94 -29.57
CA GLN A 68 9.45 -55.74 -30.54
C GLN A 68 8.10 -55.44 -29.85
N ARG A 69 7.31 -54.54 -30.44
CA ARG A 69 5.88 -54.34 -30.12
C ARG A 69 5.04 -54.67 -31.34
N GLU A 70 4.02 -55.51 -31.12
CA GLU A 70 2.94 -55.85 -32.05
C GLU A 70 1.97 -54.67 -32.23
N GLU A 71 1.44 -54.51 -33.44
CA GLU A 71 0.36 -53.57 -33.79
C GLU A 71 -1.01 -54.05 -33.29
N PRO A 72 -1.88 -53.16 -32.79
CA PRO A 72 -3.31 -53.39 -32.77
C PRO A 72 -4.02 -52.72 -33.95
N ALA A 73 -5.02 -53.44 -34.45
CA ALA A 73 -5.96 -53.04 -35.49
C ALA A 73 -7.18 -52.33 -34.89
N ASP A 74 -7.55 -51.16 -35.46
CA ASP A 74 -8.89 -50.57 -35.67
C ASP A 74 -8.89 -49.03 -35.48
N PRO A 75 -9.43 -48.18 -36.40
CA PRO A 75 -9.16 -46.73 -36.43
C PRO A 75 -10.17 -45.81 -35.69
N GLU A 76 -10.94 -46.26 -34.69
CA GLU A 76 -12.02 -45.43 -34.07
C GLU A 76 -11.94 -45.22 -32.54
N GLU A 77 -10.76 -45.24 -31.93
CA GLU A 77 -10.55 -44.74 -30.55
C GLU A 77 -9.41 -43.70 -30.50
N ALA A 78 -9.76 -42.41 -30.70
CA ALA A 78 -8.87 -41.28 -30.54
C ALA A 78 -9.46 -40.19 -29.62
N THR A 79 -9.65 -40.54 -28.35
CA THR A 79 -9.73 -39.56 -27.26
C THR A 79 -8.93 -40.10 -26.07
N LEU A 80 -7.68 -39.65 -25.99
CA LEU A 80 -6.66 -40.13 -25.07
C LEU A 80 -7.07 -40.02 -23.60
N THR A 81 -7.02 -41.18 -22.96
CA THR A 81 -7.03 -41.43 -21.54
C THR A 81 -5.70 -40.95 -20.93
N VAL A 82 -5.73 -40.08 -19.92
CA VAL A 82 -4.57 -39.78 -19.07
C VAL A 82 -4.62 -40.71 -17.86
N ALA A 83 -3.74 -41.70 -17.81
CA ALA A 83 -3.57 -42.58 -16.67
C ALA A 83 -2.40 -42.12 -15.78
N ARG A 84 -2.68 -42.11 -14.46
CA ARG A 84 -1.76 -41.81 -13.35
C ARG A 84 -0.57 -42.78 -13.25
N TYR A 85 0.59 -42.26 -12.84
CA TYR A 85 1.41 -42.61 -11.65
C TYR A 85 2.91 -42.45 -11.96
N THR A 86 3.61 -41.53 -11.27
CA THR A 86 4.66 -41.82 -10.27
C THR A 86 5.31 -40.53 -9.72
N ARG A 87 5.60 -40.55 -8.41
CA ARG A 87 6.44 -39.58 -7.67
C ARG A 87 7.88 -39.59 -8.20
N SER A 88 8.50 -38.42 -8.32
CA SER A 88 9.96 -38.27 -8.26
C SER A 88 10.35 -36.87 -7.78
N THR A 89 11.53 -36.79 -7.18
CA THR A 89 12.06 -35.80 -6.24
C THR A 89 12.39 -34.42 -6.81
N ILE A 90 12.17 -33.42 -5.94
CA ILE A 90 12.54 -32.00 -5.98
C ILE A 90 13.98 -31.78 -6.49
N GLY A 91 14.12 -30.88 -7.48
CA GLY A 91 15.42 -30.35 -7.95
C GLY A 91 15.54 -30.06 -9.45
N ASP A 92 14.71 -30.71 -10.29
CA ASP A 92 14.83 -30.73 -11.77
C ASP A 92 13.49 -30.44 -12.50
N ASP A 93 12.63 -29.60 -11.92
CA ASP A 93 11.19 -29.55 -12.24
C ASP A 93 10.80 -29.12 -13.68
N PHE A 94 11.74 -28.76 -14.54
CA PHE A 94 11.51 -28.46 -15.97
C PHE A 94 12.57 -29.04 -16.90
N ALA A 95 13.38 -30.00 -16.42
CA ALA A 95 14.30 -30.71 -17.30
C ALA A 95 13.49 -31.49 -18.34
N VAL A 96 13.77 -31.24 -19.62
CA VAL A 96 13.18 -31.99 -20.73
C VAL A 96 14.00 -33.27 -20.89
N SER A 97 13.33 -34.42 -20.99
CA SER A 97 14.03 -35.70 -21.18
C SER A 97 14.69 -35.67 -22.56
N PRO A 98 15.97 -36.05 -22.70
CA PRO A 98 16.57 -36.27 -24.01
C PRO A 98 16.04 -37.59 -24.59
N GLU A 99 14.74 -37.72 -24.80
CA GLU A 99 14.24 -38.71 -25.75
C GLU A 99 14.63 -38.21 -27.14
N THR A 100 15.42 -39.02 -27.85
CA THR A 100 15.69 -38.80 -29.28
C THR A 100 14.39 -38.97 -30.07
N ALA A 101 13.53 -37.95 -30.04
CA ALA A 101 12.48 -37.80 -31.02
C ALA A 101 13.15 -37.65 -32.40
N ALA A 102 12.57 -38.27 -33.42
CA ALA A 102 13.11 -38.22 -34.79
C ALA A 102 13.18 -36.79 -35.38
N ARG A 103 12.61 -35.79 -34.68
CA ARG A 103 12.54 -34.36 -35.02
C ARG A 103 12.58 -33.51 -33.73
N PRO A 104 13.35 -32.42 -33.65
CA PRO A 104 13.32 -31.51 -32.50
C PRO A 104 11.97 -30.81 -32.41
N ARG A 105 11.40 -30.73 -31.20
CA ARG A 105 10.11 -30.07 -30.99
C ARG A 105 10.29 -28.61 -30.56
N ALA A 106 9.56 -27.71 -31.20
CA ALA A 106 9.67 -26.27 -31.06
C ALA A 106 8.36 -25.68 -30.52
N LEU A 107 8.45 -24.94 -29.40
CA LEU A 107 7.37 -24.12 -28.87
C LEU A 107 7.46 -22.72 -29.49
N VAL A 108 6.42 -22.29 -30.22
CA VAL A 108 6.37 -20.96 -30.82
C VAL A 108 5.45 -20.05 -30.01
N VAL A 109 6.04 -19.04 -29.37
CA VAL A 109 5.35 -18.00 -28.60
C VAL A 109 5.21 -16.77 -29.48
N ALA A 110 4.08 -16.65 -30.17
CA ALA A 110 3.86 -15.60 -31.14
C ALA A 110 2.42 -15.15 -31.30
N SER A 111 2.24 -13.89 -31.71
CA SER A 111 0.91 -13.41 -32.13
C SER A 111 0.31 -14.24 -33.28
N ALA A 112 -1.02 -14.40 -33.28
CA ALA A 112 -1.74 -15.15 -34.32
C ALA A 112 -1.47 -14.65 -35.75
N LYS A 113 -1.13 -13.36 -35.90
CA LYS A 113 -0.76 -12.73 -37.19
C LYS A 113 0.58 -13.24 -37.70
N ASN A 114 1.57 -13.37 -36.81
CA ASN A 114 2.94 -13.79 -37.15
C ASN A 114 3.07 -15.32 -37.20
N ALA A 115 2.28 -16.04 -36.42
CA ALA A 115 2.28 -17.50 -36.38
C ALA A 115 2.08 -18.17 -37.76
N ARG A 116 1.31 -17.56 -38.68
CA ARG A 116 1.17 -18.06 -40.07
C ARG A 116 2.46 -18.03 -40.88
N ALA A 117 3.38 -17.11 -40.57
CA ALA A 117 4.65 -16.99 -41.26
C ALA A 117 5.67 -18.05 -40.78
N PHE A 118 5.49 -18.59 -39.57
CA PHE A 118 6.46 -19.50 -38.94
C PHE A 118 6.26 -20.98 -39.31
N VAL A 119 5.00 -21.43 -39.45
CA VAL A 119 4.65 -22.86 -39.66
C VAL A 119 5.35 -23.47 -40.87
N GLY A 120 5.15 -22.88 -42.05
CA GLY A 120 5.57 -23.48 -43.32
C GLY A 120 7.09 -23.69 -43.40
N PRO A 121 7.90 -22.69 -43.03
CA PRO A 121 9.35 -22.85 -42.96
C PRO A 121 9.82 -23.86 -41.91
N MET A 122 9.27 -23.84 -40.69
CA MET A 122 9.71 -24.73 -39.61
C MET A 122 9.38 -26.20 -39.88
N GLU A 123 8.22 -26.50 -40.47
CA GLU A 123 7.87 -27.86 -40.91
C GLU A 123 8.76 -28.34 -42.05
N GLN A 124 9.14 -27.46 -42.98
CA GLN A 124 10.05 -27.77 -44.10
C GLN A 124 11.46 -28.09 -43.61
N ALA A 125 11.89 -27.48 -42.50
CA ALA A 125 13.15 -27.78 -41.83
C ALA A 125 13.07 -29.03 -40.92
N GLY A 126 11.92 -29.69 -40.83
CA GLY A 126 11.78 -30.91 -40.04
C GLY A 126 11.61 -30.69 -38.54
N LEU A 127 11.18 -29.50 -38.09
CA LEU A 127 10.77 -29.27 -36.70
C LEU A 127 9.34 -29.77 -36.45
N ASP A 128 9.10 -30.31 -35.27
CA ASP A 128 7.75 -30.58 -34.77
C ASP A 128 7.25 -29.35 -34.00
N VAL A 129 6.22 -28.66 -34.47
CA VAL A 129 5.88 -27.31 -34.00
C VAL A 129 4.63 -27.30 -33.15
N VAL A 130 4.72 -26.75 -31.93
CA VAL A 130 3.57 -26.47 -31.06
C VAL A 130 3.41 -24.97 -30.90
N PHE A 131 2.23 -24.45 -31.22
CA PHE A 131 1.93 -23.02 -31.06
C PHE A 131 1.37 -22.71 -29.69
N ALA A 132 2.02 -21.80 -28.98
CA ALA A 132 1.51 -21.25 -27.74
C ALA A 132 0.40 -20.23 -28.05
N THR A 133 -0.81 -20.46 -27.54
CA THR A 133 -1.96 -19.56 -27.74
C THR A 133 -2.45 -19.04 -26.40
N VAL A 134 -3.10 -17.87 -26.45
CA VAL A 134 -3.85 -17.29 -25.34
C VAL A 134 -5.31 -17.24 -25.74
N ASP A 135 -6.20 -17.73 -24.88
CA ASP A 135 -7.63 -17.95 -25.12
C ASP A 135 -7.96 -18.87 -26.30
N ASN A 136 -8.87 -19.83 -26.07
CA ASN A 136 -9.35 -20.78 -27.10
C ASN A 136 -10.07 -20.09 -28.28
N ARG A 137 -10.28 -18.77 -28.26
CA ARG A 137 -10.95 -18.02 -29.35
C ARG A 137 -10.05 -17.75 -30.55
N SER A 138 -8.72 -17.85 -30.41
CA SER A 138 -7.76 -17.68 -31.52
C SER A 138 -7.67 -18.90 -32.46
N LEU A 139 -8.38 -19.99 -32.15
CA LEU A 139 -8.34 -21.26 -32.87
C LEU A 139 -8.97 -21.23 -34.27
N ASP A 140 -9.79 -20.24 -34.62
CA ASP A 140 -10.48 -20.19 -35.93
C ASP A 140 -9.54 -20.15 -37.14
N GLY A 141 -8.33 -19.61 -36.96
CA GLY A 141 -7.29 -19.59 -38.00
C GLY A 141 -6.45 -20.87 -38.10
N PHE A 142 -6.26 -21.57 -36.98
CA PHE A 142 -5.35 -22.73 -36.85
C PHE A 142 -6.07 -24.08 -36.95
N ALA A 143 -7.36 -24.13 -36.60
CA ALA A 143 -8.20 -25.32 -36.71
C ALA A 143 -8.32 -25.87 -38.15
N ARG A 144 -8.14 -25.02 -39.18
CA ARG A 144 -8.15 -25.44 -40.60
C ARG A 144 -6.93 -26.27 -41.03
N ARG A 145 -5.85 -26.30 -40.23
CA ARG A 145 -4.59 -27.03 -40.54
C ARG A 145 -4.22 -28.13 -39.54
N GLN A 146 -5.04 -28.36 -38.50
CA GLN A 146 -4.78 -29.39 -37.46
C GLN A 146 -3.40 -29.28 -36.79
N LEU A 147 -2.85 -28.08 -36.63
CA LEU A 147 -1.57 -27.90 -35.94
C LEU A 147 -1.71 -28.13 -34.43
N PRO A 148 -0.70 -28.73 -33.76
CA PRO A 148 -0.69 -28.82 -32.31
C PRO A 148 -0.62 -27.42 -31.70
N THR A 149 -1.51 -27.14 -30.74
CA THR A 149 -1.53 -25.88 -30.00
C THR A 149 -1.48 -26.17 -28.52
N TYR A 150 -0.81 -25.30 -27.76
CA TYR A 150 -0.76 -25.33 -26.31
C TYR A 150 -1.32 -24.01 -25.77
N ASN A 151 -2.31 -24.10 -24.89
CA ASN A 151 -2.93 -22.92 -24.32
C ASN A 151 -2.16 -22.48 -23.07
N LEU A 152 -1.54 -21.29 -23.13
CA LEU A 152 -0.80 -20.69 -22.01
C LEU A 152 -1.71 -20.21 -20.86
N GLY A 153 -3.00 -20.04 -21.13
CA GLY A 153 -4.00 -19.56 -20.18
C GLY A 153 -5.08 -18.71 -20.84
N SER A 154 -6.02 -18.27 -20.02
CA SER A 154 -7.09 -17.36 -20.46
C SER A 154 -6.85 -15.93 -20.00
N THR A 155 -7.19 -14.95 -20.84
CA THR A 155 -7.14 -13.54 -20.43
C THR A 155 -8.19 -13.26 -19.37
N SER A 156 -7.90 -12.29 -18.51
CA SER A 156 -8.83 -11.78 -17.51
C SER A 156 -8.69 -10.26 -17.41
N ALA A 157 -9.56 -9.60 -16.65
CA ALA A 157 -9.42 -8.17 -16.37
C ALA A 157 -8.06 -7.80 -15.75
N ALA A 158 -7.40 -8.73 -15.08
CA ALA A 158 -6.12 -8.53 -14.41
C ALA A 158 -4.90 -9.05 -15.20
N VAL A 159 -5.11 -9.78 -16.30
CA VAL A 159 -4.04 -10.44 -17.07
C VAL A 159 -4.33 -10.36 -18.57
N SER A 160 -3.46 -9.64 -19.27
CA SER A 160 -3.43 -9.52 -20.73
C SER A 160 -2.76 -10.72 -21.40
N ALA A 161 -2.99 -10.87 -22.72
CA ALA A 161 -2.33 -11.91 -23.50
C ALA A 161 -0.80 -11.73 -23.54
N GLU A 162 -0.33 -10.48 -23.60
CA GLU A 162 1.10 -10.14 -23.56
C GLU A 162 1.74 -10.58 -22.25
N GLN A 163 1.06 -10.38 -21.11
CA GLN A 163 1.55 -10.83 -19.80
C GLN A 163 1.61 -12.37 -19.70
N LEU A 164 0.70 -13.11 -20.33
CA LEU A 164 0.75 -14.59 -20.36
C LEU A 164 1.88 -15.09 -21.24
N SER A 165 2.04 -14.53 -22.45
CA SER A 165 3.15 -14.89 -23.35
C SER A 165 4.52 -14.40 -22.86
N GLY A 166 4.53 -13.39 -21.99
CA GLY A 166 5.73 -12.84 -21.36
C GLY A 166 6.06 -13.43 -20.00
N ASN A 167 5.23 -14.34 -19.44
CA ASN A 167 5.48 -14.93 -18.13
C ASN A 167 6.43 -16.14 -18.24
N ILE A 168 7.56 -16.05 -17.55
CA ILE A 168 8.64 -17.05 -17.55
C ILE A 168 8.14 -18.44 -17.18
N TYR A 169 7.41 -18.57 -16.07
CA TYR A 169 6.90 -19.86 -15.61
C TYR A 169 5.93 -20.48 -16.62
N THR A 170 4.99 -19.69 -17.13
CA THR A 170 3.99 -20.13 -18.09
C THR A 170 4.64 -20.68 -19.37
N VAL A 171 5.64 -19.98 -19.90
CA VAL A 171 6.36 -20.42 -21.12
C VAL A 171 7.24 -21.63 -20.85
N LEU A 172 7.96 -21.69 -19.73
CA LEU A 172 8.77 -22.86 -19.37
C LEU A 172 7.92 -24.10 -19.06
N SER A 173 6.75 -23.93 -18.44
CA SER A 173 5.79 -25.01 -18.20
C SER A 173 5.22 -25.54 -19.52
N ALA A 174 4.84 -24.64 -20.43
CA ALA A 174 4.39 -25.02 -21.76
C ALA A 174 5.47 -25.78 -22.53
N ALA A 175 6.72 -25.32 -22.48
CA ALA A 175 7.83 -26.00 -23.14
C ALA A 175 8.03 -27.43 -22.60
N LYS A 176 7.96 -27.59 -21.27
CA LYS A 176 8.04 -28.90 -20.61
C LYS A 176 6.88 -29.83 -20.98
N GLU A 177 5.63 -29.36 -20.87
CA GLU A 177 4.46 -30.18 -21.16
C GLU A 177 4.36 -30.56 -22.65
N CYS A 178 4.90 -29.71 -23.52
CA CYS A 178 5.01 -30.01 -24.95
C CYS A 178 6.21 -30.90 -25.28
N ASP A 179 7.15 -31.12 -24.36
CA ASP A 179 8.45 -31.77 -24.63
C ASP A 179 9.26 -31.02 -25.70
N ALA A 180 9.21 -29.68 -25.66
CA ALA A 180 9.92 -28.81 -26.60
C ALA A 180 11.38 -28.63 -26.18
N SER A 181 12.32 -28.74 -27.12
CA SER A 181 13.74 -28.45 -26.92
C SER A 181 14.14 -27.06 -27.43
N LEU A 182 13.26 -26.42 -28.22
CA LEU A 182 13.47 -25.10 -28.82
C LEU A 182 12.29 -24.18 -28.48
N ILE A 183 12.56 -22.90 -28.19
CA ILE A 183 11.54 -21.85 -28.01
C ILE A 183 11.77 -20.77 -29.05
N PHE A 184 10.73 -20.39 -29.79
CA PHE A 184 10.77 -19.29 -30.76
C PHE A 184 9.85 -18.15 -30.31
N LEU A 185 10.43 -16.96 -30.15
CA LEU A 185 9.72 -15.72 -29.78
C LEU A 185 9.37 -14.92 -31.05
N ASP A 186 8.35 -14.07 -31.01
CA ASP A 186 7.86 -13.36 -32.20
C ASP A 186 8.61 -12.07 -32.58
N SER A 187 9.38 -11.52 -31.65
CA SER A 187 10.15 -10.29 -31.83
C SER A 187 11.48 -10.36 -31.08
N PRO A 188 12.57 -9.76 -31.61
CA PRO A 188 13.81 -9.55 -30.86
C PRO A 188 13.65 -8.64 -29.64
N THR A 189 12.56 -7.86 -29.57
CA THR A 189 12.21 -6.98 -28.44
C THR A 189 11.07 -7.52 -27.59
N ALA A 190 10.72 -8.81 -27.74
CA ALA A 190 9.73 -9.42 -26.86
C ALA A 190 10.24 -9.39 -25.41
N ALA A 191 9.34 -9.27 -24.43
CA ALA A 191 9.73 -9.17 -23.01
C ALA A 191 10.69 -10.30 -22.58
N LEU A 192 10.44 -11.54 -23.01
CA LEU A 192 11.30 -12.70 -22.74
C LEU A 192 12.62 -12.69 -23.52
N ALA A 193 12.71 -11.98 -24.65
CA ALA A 193 13.92 -11.92 -25.47
C ALA A 193 15.01 -11.04 -24.82
N GLU A 194 14.61 -10.06 -23.99
CA GLU A 194 15.50 -9.17 -23.26
C GLU A 194 15.71 -9.61 -21.79
N ASP A 195 14.99 -10.64 -21.34
CA ASP A 195 15.04 -11.13 -19.96
C ASP A 195 16.20 -12.13 -19.74
N GLU A 196 17.30 -11.65 -19.16
CA GLU A 196 18.48 -12.47 -18.87
C GLU A 196 18.19 -13.64 -17.91
N TYR A 197 17.23 -13.48 -16.99
CA TYR A 197 16.85 -14.53 -16.06
C TYR A 197 16.19 -15.68 -16.83
N PHE A 198 15.20 -15.41 -17.68
CA PHE A 198 14.55 -16.40 -18.55
C PHE A 198 15.57 -17.14 -19.40
N LEU A 199 16.43 -16.41 -20.13
CA LEU A 199 17.38 -17.02 -21.07
C LEU A 199 18.40 -17.92 -20.34
N ARG A 200 18.89 -17.51 -19.16
CA ARG A 200 19.78 -18.34 -18.33
C ARG A 200 19.09 -19.60 -17.82
N HIS A 201 17.82 -19.49 -17.42
CA HIS A 201 17.04 -20.62 -16.90
C HIS A 201 16.61 -21.60 -17.98
N ALA A 202 16.26 -21.11 -19.17
CA ALA A 202 16.02 -21.91 -20.36
C ALA A 202 17.27 -22.73 -20.73
N ARG A 203 18.44 -22.07 -20.80
CA ARG A 203 19.72 -22.72 -21.10
C ARG A 203 20.08 -23.82 -20.09
N LYS A 204 19.91 -23.57 -18.78
CA LYS A 204 20.20 -24.57 -17.73
C LYS A 204 19.33 -25.84 -17.89
N ARG A 205 18.16 -25.72 -18.52
CA ARG A 205 17.19 -26.79 -18.75
C ARG A 205 17.34 -27.46 -20.13
N GLY A 206 18.37 -27.09 -20.89
CA GLY A 206 18.62 -27.61 -22.24
C GLY A 206 17.73 -27.01 -23.33
N LEU A 207 17.00 -25.93 -23.04
CA LEU A 207 16.16 -25.21 -23.99
C LEU A 207 16.99 -24.16 -24.73
N ARG A 208 16.90 -24.13 -26.06
CA ARG A 208 17.50 -23.08 -26.90
C ARG A 208 16.41 -22.09 -27.32
N VAL A 209 16.66 -20.80 -27.09
CA VAL A 209 15.67 -19.74 -27.36
C VAL A 209 16.09 -18.96 -28.60
N PHE A 210 15.16 -18.70 -29.50
CA PHE A 210 15.38 -18.00 -30.76
C PHE A 210 14.43 -16.81 -30.90
N ALA A 211 14.91 -15.73 -31.50
CA ALA A 211 14.08 -14.60 -31.94
C ALA A 211 14.49 -14.15 -33.35
N PRO A 212 13.62 -13.44 -34.10
CA PRO A 212 13.96 -12.93 -35.43
C PRO A 212 15.13 -11.96 -35.34
N ALA A 213 15.99 -11.94 -36.35
CA ALA A 213 17.18 -11.08 -36.35
C ALA A 213 16.86 -9.56 -36.28
N ALA A 214 15.74 -9.14 -36.86
CA ALA A 214 15.16 -7.80 -36.72
C ALA A 214 13.63 -7.88 -36.88
N GLU A 215 12.92 -6.81 -36.54
CA GLU A 215 11.48 -6.75 -36.75
C GLU A 215 11.14 -6.88 -38.25
N GLY A 216 10.22 -7.78 -38.61
CA GLY A 216 9.87 -8.05 -40.00
C GLY A 216 10.76 -9.10 -40.70
N THR A 217 11.78 -9.66 -40.04
CA THR A 217 12.66 -10.69 -40.60
C THR A 217 12.25 -12.13 -40.29
N GLN A 218 10.96 -12.37 -39.99
CA GLN A 218 10.41 -13.69 -39.63
C GLN A 218 10.67 -14.78 -40.68
N LEU A 219 10.88 -14.35 -41.92
CA LEU A 219 11.16 -15.17 -43.10
C LEU A 219 12.57 -14.92 -43.65
N MET A 220 13.53 -14.45 -42.85
CA MET A 220 14.90 -14.17 -43.33
C MET A 220 15.98 -14.77 -42.44
N GLY A 221 15.71 -15.00 -41.14
CA GLY A 221 16.66 -15.65 -40.24
C GLY A 221 16.31 -15.47 -38.76
N TRP A 222 16.76 -16.44 -37.97
CA TRP A 222 16.58 -16.50 -36.52
C TRP A 222 17.94 -16.38 -35.84
N MET A 223 18.01 -15.66 -34.73
CA MET A 223 19.17 -15.61 -33.87
C MET A 223 18.89 -16.37 -32.59
N GLU A 224 19.81 -17.25 -32.20
CA GLU A 224 19.81 -17.86 -30.88
C GLU A 224 20.16 -16.79 -29.84
N LEU A 225 19.27 -16.63 -28.86
CA LEU A 225 19.46 -15.74 -27.74
C LEU A 225 20.29 -16.49 -26.69
N LEU A 226 21.48 -15.95 -26.37
CA LEU A 226 22.49 -16.56 -25.49
C LEU A 226 23.03 -17.93 -26.01
N PRO A 227 23.78 -17.94 -27.14
CA PRO A 227 24.38 -19.16 -27.69
C PRO A 227 25.41 -19.78 -26.73
N ALA A 228 25.64 -21.08 -26.85
CA ALA A 228 26.64 -21.79 -26.06
C ALA A 228 28.03 -21.14 -26.26
N ALA A 229 28.68 -20.75 -25.16
CA ALA A 229 30.07 -20.34 -25.22
C ALA A 229 30.93 -21.59 -25.45
N ASP A 230 31.65 -21.62 -26.57
CA ASP A 230 32.68 -22.63 -26.82
C ASP A 230 33.71 -22.60 -25.67
N GLY A 231 33.69 -23.63 -24.82
CA GLY A 231 34.83 -23.98 -23.97
C GLY A 231 34.96 -23.34 -22.59
N LEU A 232 33.89 -23.25 -21.78
CA LEU A 232 34.04 -23.02 -20.33
C LEU A 232 33.27 -24.06 -19.50
N ALA A 233 33.96 -24.55 -18.48
CA ALA A 233 33.56 -25.61 -17.57
C ALA A 233 32.13 -25.43 -17.02
N VAL A 234 31.40 -26.55 -16.92
CA VAL A 234 30.27 -26.71 -16.00
C VAL A 234 30.71 -26.14 -14.64
N PRO A 235 30.09 -25.07 -14.12
CA PRO A 235 30.40 -24.62 -12.77
C PRO A 235 29.99 -25.75 -11.84
N THR A 236 30.99 -26.37 -11.21
CA THR A 236 30.78 -27.22 -10.04
C THR A 236 30.04 -26.41 -8.98
N ALA A 237 28.89 -26.93 -8.57
CA ALA A 237 28.10 -26.60 -7.39
C ALA A 237 28.03 -25.12 -6.98
N ALA A 238 26.87 -24.51 -7.22
CA ALA A 238 26.50 -23.31 -6.49
C ALA A 238 26.28 -23.66 -4.99
N PRO A 239 26.59 -22.76 -4.03
CA PRO A 239 26.67 -23.07 -2.59
C PRO A 239 25.38 -23.57 -1.92
N TRP A 240 24.27 -23.65 -2.64
CA TRP A 240 22.97 -24.08 -2.16
C TRP A 240 22.65 -25.56 -2.41
N GLU A 241 23.54 -26.30 -3.08
CA GLU A 241 23.36 -27.75 -3.36
C GLU A 241 23.57 -28.68 -2.15
N SER A 242 23.87 -28.16 -0.95
CA SER A 242 24.11 -28.99 0.25
C SER A 242 23.12 -28.78 1.41
N ALA A 243 22.00 -28.11 1.20
CA ALA A 243 20.94 -28.06 2.21
C ALA A 243 19.89 -29.13 1.89
N ALA A 244 19.66 -30.06 2.83
CA ALA A 244 18.59 -31.05 2.72
C ALA A 244 17.24 -30.35 2.47
N PRO A 245 16.36 -30.92 1.62
CA PRO A 245 15.07 -30.32 1.32
C PRO A 245 14.23 -30.24 2.60
N ALA A 246 13.87 -29.02 3.01
CA ALA A 246 12.77 -28.82 3.95
C ALA A 246 11.45 -29.15 3.24
N ALA A 247 10.50 -29.71 4.01
CA ALA A 247 9.27 -30.32 3.53
C ALA A 247 8.39 -29.39 2.66
N ALA A 248 7.60 -30.03 1.81
CA ALA A 248 6.82 -29.43 0.74
C ALA A 248 5.75 -28.44 1.25
N ASP A 249 5.78 -27.23 0.68
CA ASP A 249 4.76 -26.19 0.76
C ASP A 249 3.87 -26.35 -0.47
N ASP A 250 2.64 -26.84 -0.34
CA ASP A 250 1.69 -26.98 -1.45
C ASP A 250 0.37 -26.25 -1.19
N ASP A 251 0.45 -24.92 -1.32
CA ASP A 251 -0.51 -24.06 -2.04
C ASP A 251 0.20 -23.11 -3.06
N GLU A 252 1.52 -23.21 -3.19
CA GLU A 252 2.41 -22.49 -4.12
C GLU A 252 3.29 -23.53 -4.86
N GLY A 253 3.74 -23.23 -6.08
CA GLY A 253 4.42 -24.20 -6.95
C GLY A 253 5.84 -24.60 -6.45
N PRO A 254 6.64 -25.28 -7.30
CA PRO A 254 7.94 -25.83 -6.87
C PRO A 254 8.90 -24.75 -6.34
N THR A 255 9.24 -24.81 -5.05
CA THR A 255 10.29 -24.16 -4.19
C THR A 255 10.87 -22.76 -4.51
N HIS A 256 10.95 -22.34 -5.78
CA HIS A 256 11.42 -21.03 -6.25
C HIS A 256 10.31 -20.15 -6.85
N TRP A 257 9.15 -20.71 -7.16
CA TRP A 257 8.03 -19.97 -7.76
C TRP A 257 6.93 -19.66 -6.75
N ARG A 258 6.52 -18.40 -6.68
CA ARG A 258 5.35 -17.97 -5.91
C ARG A 258 4.20 -17.64 -6.84
N ARG A 259 3.00 -18.12 -6.50
CA ARG A 259 1.77 -17.83 -7.25
C ARG A 259 1.12 -16.55 -6.74
N CYS A 260 0.79 -15.64 -7.63
CA CYS A 260 0.03 -14.45 -7.27
C CYS A 260 -1.41 -14.80 -6.89
N HIS A 261 -1.87 -14.39 -5.71
CA HIS A 261 -3.25 -14.67 -5.26
C HIS A 261 -4.31 -13.89 -6.06
N ALA A 262 -3.96 -12.78 -6.72
CA ALA A 262 -4.87 -12.01 -7.58
C ALA A 262 -4.89 -12.52 -9.02
N CYS A 263 -3.76 -12.37 -9.74
CA CYS A 263 -3.68 -12.70 -11.17
C CYS A 263 -3.43 -14.19 -11.46
N LYS A 264 -3.12 -15.00 -10.43
CA LYS A 264 -2.88 -16.45 -10.51
C LYS A 264 -1.64 -16.89 -11.28
N LEU A 265 -0.85 -15.96 -11.82
CA LEU A 265 0.45 -16.22 -12.46
C LEU A 265 1.53 -16.57 -11.44
N PHE A 266 2.56 -17.28 -11.88
CA PHE A 266 3.72 -17.62 -11.06
C PHE A 266 4.91 -16.71 -11.40
N PHE A 267 5.66 -16.29 -10.38
CA PHE A 267 6.86 -15.46 -10.52
C PHE A 267 7.98 -16.00 -9.63
N ASP A 268 9.20 -15.62 -9.96
CA ASP A 268 10.35 -15.99 -9.14
C ASP A 268 10.22 -15.32 -7.76
N LYS A 269 10.51 -16.08 -6.70
CA LYS A 269 10.39 -15.59 -5.33
C LYS A 269 11.35 -14.44 -5.03
N GLU A 270 12.58 -14.49 -5.52
CA GLU A 270 13.58 -13.42 -5.34
C GLU A 270 13.14 -12.14 -6.06
N GLU A 271 12.56 -12.27 -7.26
CA GLU A 271 11.98 -11.15 -8.02
C GLU A 271 10.87 -10.45 -7.23
N ILE A 272 9.90 -11.22 -6.70
CA ILE A 272 8.83 -10.68 -5.86
C ILE A 272 9.42 -9.99 -4.61
N ILE A 273 10.42 -10.58 -3.97
CA ILE A 273 11.08 -9.99 -2.79
C ILE A 273 11.78 -8.67 -3.16
N SER A 274 12.50 -8.62 -4.29
CA SER A 274 13.19 -7.40 -4.74
C SER A 274 12.21 -6.27 -5.06
N GLU A 275 11.02 -6.60 -5.53
CA GLU A 275 9.92 -5.66 -5.80
C GLU A 275 9.07 -5.35 -4.53
N GLY A 276 9.60 -5.61 -3.33
CA GLY A 276 8.93 -5.28 -2.07
C GLY A 276 7.69 -6.14 -1.80
N PHE A 277 7.68 -7.37 -2.31
CA PHE A 277 6.55 -8.30 -2.29
C PHE A 277 5.34 -7.83 -3.11
N THR A 278 5.60 -7.15 -4.22
CA THR A 278 4.60 -6.71 -5.19
C THR A 278 4.60 -7.66 -6.39
N CYS A 279 3.42 -7.97 -6.94
CA CYS A 279 3.35 -8.76 -8.18
C CYS A 279 3.88 -7.95 -9.37
N PRO A 280 4.90 -8.43 -10.11
CA PRO A 280 5.45 -7.73 -11.27
C PRO A 280 4.42 -7.50 -12.39
N ALA A 281 3.43 -8.40 -12.54
CA ALA A 281 2.42 -8.28 -13.59
C ALA A 281 1.25 -7.36 -13.22
N CYS A 282 0.64 -7.55 -12.05
CA CYS A 282 -0.62 -6.88 -11.70
C CYS A 282 -0.49 -5.83 -10.59
N GLY A 283 0.70 -5.62 -10.03
CA GLY A 283 0.95 -4.64 -8.97
C GLY A 283 0.33 -4.99 -7.61
N THR A 284 -0.33 -6.15 -7.47
CA THR A 284 -0.95 -6.53 -6.19
C THR A 284 0.10 -6.93 -5.16
N LEU A 285 0.01 -6.37 -3.95
CA LEU A 285 0.81 -6.77 -2.80
C LEU A 285 0.54 -8.23 -2.43
N GLN A 286 1.58 -9.06 -2.46
CA GLN A 286 1.46 -10.47 -2.12
C GLN A 286 1.26 -10.68 -0.62
N ARG A 287 0.55 -11.75 -0.27
CA ARG A 287 0.41 -12.21 1.11
C ARG A 287 1.78 -12.64 1.61
N LEU A 288 2.09 -12.23 2.84
CA LEU A 288 3.36 -12.59 3.48
C LEU A 288 3.14 -13.73 4.44
N ARG A 289 4.09 -14.66 4.46
CA ARG A 289 4.21 -15.59 5.58
C ARG A 289 4.61 -14.83 6.85
N SER A 290 4.29 -15.41 7.99
CA SER A 290 4.53 -14.79 9.30
C SER A 290 6.01 -14.52 9.57
N ASP A 291 6.92 -15.37 9.10
CA ASP A 291 8.37 -15.16 9.14
C ASP A 291 8.85 -14.02 8.23
N GLU A 292 8.34 -13.94 7.00
CA GLU A 292 8.61 -12.84 6.06
C GLU A 292 8.15 -11.50 6.65
N ARG A 293 6.95 -11.47 7.25
CA ARG A 293 6.42 -10.27 7.92
C ARG A 293 7.29 -9.84 9.09
N LEU A 294 7.70 -10.77 9.94
CA LEU A 294 8.60 -10.49 11.06
C LEU A 294 9.93 -9.94 10.54
N ALA A 295 10.53 -10.57 9.54
CA ALA A 295 11.82 -10.15 8.97
C ALA A 295 11.78 -8.71 8.39
N LEU A 296 10.65 -8.28 7.83
CA LEU A 296 10.47 -6.92 7.32
C LEU A 296 10.21 -5.87 8.40
N THR A 297 9.62 -6.28 9.52
CA THR A 297 9.01 -5.36 10.48
C THR A 297 9.86 -5.16 11.72
N VAL A 298 10.34 -6.26 12.30
CA VAL A 298 11.07 -6.23 13.58
C VAL A 298 12.57 -6.15 13.36
N ASP A 299 13.30 -5.77 14.40
CA ASP A 299 14.75 -5.72 14.34
C ASP A 299 15.32 -7.15 14.23
N ALA A 300 16.34 -7.32 13.38
CA ALA A 300 16.93 -8.62 13.10
C ALA A 300 17.35 -9.33 14.40
N GLY A 301 16.88 -10.58 14.57
CA GLY A 301 17.19 -11.40 15.74
C GLY A 301 16.48 -10.99 17.05
N SER A 302 15.56 -10.02 17.02
CA SER A 302 14.85 -9.57 18.23
C SER A 302 13.61 -10.39 18.61
N PHE A 303 13.06 -11.17 17.67
CA PHE A 303 11.83 -11.91 17.91
C PHE A 303 12.04 -13.14 18.80
N GLU A 304 11.41 -13.12 19.96
CA GLU A 304 11.28 -14.25 20.88
C GLU A 304 9.84 -14.75 20.83
N GLU A 305 9.66 -15.96 20.29
CA GLU A 305 8.32 -16.56 20.17
C GLU A 305 7.79 -17.03 21.53
N TRP A 306 6.53 -16.73 21.80
CA TRP A 306 5.80 -17.13 23.00
C TRP A 306 4.70 -18.13 22.65
N ASN A 307 4.44 -19.07 23.57
CA ASN A 307 3.38 -20.05 23.43
C ASN A 307 3.40 -20.74 22.04
N ALA A 308 4.60 -21.07 21.53
CA ALA A 308 4.78 -21.64 20.20
C ALA A 308 3.86 -22.85 20.00
N GLN A 309 3.82 -23.73 21.01
CA GLN A 309 2.92 -24.87 21.11
C GLN A 309 1.86 -24.64 22.19
N MET A 310 0.62 -24.98 21.87
CA MET A 310 -0.49 -25.08 22.81
C MET A 310 -1.30 -26.34 22.48
N ALA A 311 -2.03 -26.86 23.45
CA ALA A 311 -2.81 -28.06 23.25
C ALA A 311 -3.95 -27.82 22.25
N ASP A 312 -4.06 -28.72 21.27
CA ASP A 312 -5.15 -28.69 20.30
C ASP A 312 -6.50 -28.94 20.97
N SER A 313 -7.55 -28.47 20.30
CA SER A 313 -8.93 -28.70 20.69
C SER A 313 -9.70 -29.23 19.49
N ASP A 314 -10.34 -30.40 19.65
CA ASP A 314 -11.33 -30.92 18.71
C ASP A 314 -12.68 -31.04 19.45
N PRO A 315 -13.36 -29.91 19.73
CA PRO A 315 -14.54 -29.88 20.57
C PRO A 315 -15.76 -30.56 19.91
N LEU A 316 -15.73 -30.74 18.58
CA LEU A 316 -16.82 -31.33 17.81
C LEU A 316 -16.54 -32.78 17.40
N ALA A 317 -15.35 -33.32 17.68
CA ALA A 317 -14.88 -34.57 17.09
C ALA A 317 -15.06 -34.57 15.57
N PHE A 318 -14.65 -33.47 14.92
CA PHE A 318 -14.97 -33.24 13.52
C PHE A 318 -14.24 -34.25 12.61
N PRO A 319 -14.94 -34.95 11.69
CA PRO A 319 -14.32 -36.01 10.90
C PRO A 319 -13.12 -35.54 10.08
N GLY A 320 -11.97 -36.18 10.30
CA GLY A 320 -10.72 -35.87 9.58
C GLY A 320 -10.04 -34.57 10.01
N TYR A 321 -10.46 -33.94 11.11
CA TYR A 321 -9.92 -32.65 11.54
C TYR A 321 -8.49 -32.76 12.10
N PRO A 322 -8.15 -33.72 12.97
CA PRO A 322 -6.77 -33.90 13.45
C PRO A 322 -5.78 -34.14 12.31
N GLU A 323 -6.16 -34.92 11.29
CA GLU A 323 -5.33 -35.18 10.11
C GLU A 323 -5.13 -33.91 9.28
N LYS A 324 -6.16 -33.06 9.16
CA LYS A 324 -6.03 -31.75 8.48
C LYS A 324 -5.14 -30.79 9.26
N ILE A 325 -5.21 -30.76 10.58
CA ILE A 325 -4.27 -29.94 11.38
C ILE A 325 -2.84 -30.44 11.14
N ALA A 326 -2.61 -31.75 11.18
CA ALA A 326 -1.28 -32.33 10.93
C ALA A 326 -0.75 -31.98 9.53
N ASP A 327 -1.59 -32.09 8.50
CA ASP A 327 -1.27 -31.68 7.12
C ASP A 327 -0.92 -30.18 7.02
N GLN A 328 -1.69 -29.31 7.70
CA GLN A 328 -1.40 -27.88 7.72
C GLN A 328 -0.09 -27.54 8.45
N ARG A 329 0.24 -28.26 9.54
CA ARG A 329 1.52 -28.12 10.24
C ARG A 329 2.70 -28.54 9.38
N GLU A 330 2.57 -29.68 8.70
CA GLU A 330 3.61 -30.19 7.80
C GLU A 330 3.88 -29.21 6.66
N LYS A 331 2.83 -28.65 6.05
CA LYS A 331 2.94 -27.69 4.94
C LYS A 331 3.50 -26.35 5.38
N SER A 332 2.89 -25.74 6.39
CA SER A 332 3.25 -24.37 6.79
C SER A 332 4.54 -24.29 7.60
N GLY A 333 4.95 -25.39 8.24
CA GLY A 333 6.01 -25.42 9.25
C GLY A 333 5.63 -24.72 10.56
N LEU A 334 4.34 -24.46 10.80
CA LEU A 334 3.83 -23.72 11.96
C LEU A 334 2.87 -24.57 12.77
N GLU A 335 2.82 -24.33 14.08
CA GLU A 335 1.95 -25.06 14.99
C GLU A 335 0.47 -24.66 14.88
N GLU A 336 0.21 -23.41 14.48
CA GLU A 336 -1.11 -22.81 14.36
C GLU A 336 -1.05 -21.52 13.49
N ALA A 337 -2.20 -21.01 13.06
CA ALA A 337 -2.43 -19.84 12.22
C ALA A 337 -2.05 -18.48 12.85
N VAL A 338 -1.28 -18.46 13.93
CA VAL A 338 -0.75 -17.22 14.51
C VAL A 338 0.57 -17.48 15.24
N ARG A 339 1.55 -16.63 14.99
CA ARG A 339 2.77 -16.52 15.80
C ARG A 339 2.63 -15.34 16.74
N THR A 340 2.95 -15.53 18.01
CA THR A 340 2.91 -14.47 19.01
C THR A 340 4.22 -14.45 19.76
N GLY A 341 4.65 -13.28 20.20
CA GLY A 341 5.95 -13.16 20.87
C GLY A 341 6.30 -11.73 21.23
N ARG A 342 7.53 -11.56 21.70
CA ARG A 342 8.14 -10.25 21.92
C ARG A 342 9.14 -9.95 20.83
N ALA A 343 9.23 -8.69 20.45
CA ALA A 343 10.24 -8.20 19.52
C ALA A 343 10.64 -6.77 19.87
N THR A 344 11.54 -6.21 19.06
CA THR A 344 11.76 -4.77 19.02
C THR A 344 11.53 -4.22 17.62
N ILE A 345 11.02 -3.00 17.53
CA ILE A 345 10.92 -2.24 16.29
C ILE A 345 11.66 -0.93 16.51
N ALA A 346 12.78 -0.72 15.80
CA ALA A 346 13.69 0.40 16.08
C ALA A 346 14.12 0.44 17.56
N GLY A 347 14.33 -0.72 18.16
CA GLY A 347 14.60 -1.01 19.58
C GLY A 347 13.49 -0.68 20.57
N LEU A 348 12.32 -0.24 20.13
CA LEU A 348 11.16 -0.10 20.99
C LEU A 348 10.57 -1.50 21.25
N PRO A 349 10.46 -1.94 22.52
CA PRO A 349 9.96 -3.26 22.83
C PRO A 349 8.46 -3.35 22.53
N VAL A 350 8.04 -4.45 21.94
CA VAL A 350 6.65 -4.67 21.52
C VAL A 350 6.27 -6.13 21.69
N ALA A 351 5.04 -6.38 22.13
CA ALA A 351 4.39 -7.67 22.03
C ALA A 351 3.72 -7.75 20.64
N ILE A 352 4.12 -8.71 19.82
CA ILE A 352 3.70 -8.81 18.42
C ILE A 352 2.98 -10.12 18.15
N GLY A 353 1.87 -10.03 17.43
CA GLY A 353 1.13 -11.16 16.86
C GLY A 353 1.10 -11.08 15.34
N VAL A 354 1.38 -12.17 14.65
CA VAL A 354 1.31 -12.24 13.18
C VAL A 354 0.47 -13.45 12.78
N MET A 355 -0.72 -13.17 12.26
CA MET A 355 -1.61 -14.21 11.74
C MET A 355 -1.08 -14.77 10.41
N GLU A 356 -1.30 -16.07 10.18
CA GLU A 356 -0.79 -16.79 9.03
C GLU A 356 -1.93 -17.23 8.11
N SER A 357 -2.00 -16.62 6.92
CA SER A 357 -2.98 -17.02 5.92
C SER A 357 -2.70 -18.38 5.29
N GLY A 358 -1.44 -18.86 5.30
CA GLY A 358 -1.08 -20.20 4.83
C GLY A 358 -1.64 -21.35 5.69
N PHE A 359 -2.14 -21.08 6.90
CA PHE A 359 -2.70 -22.08 7.81
C PHE A 359 -4.21 -21.88 7.96
N PHE A 360 -5.02 -22.72 7.29
CA PHE A 360 -6.48 -22.56 7.22
C PHE A 360 -6.94 -21.12 6.94
N MET A 361 -6.29 -20.40 6.02
CA MET A 361 -6.60 -19.00 5.70
C MET A 361 -6.57 -18.07 6.92
N GLY A 362 -5.74 -18.35 7.94
CA GLY A 362 -5.72 -17.53 9.15
C GLY A 362 -6.97 -17.67 10.01
N SER A 363 -7.79 -18.71 9.79
CA SER A 363 -9.06 -18.86 10.50
C SER A 363 -8.83 -18.95 12.01
N MET A 364 -9.66 -18.24 12.79
CA MET A 364 -9.52 -18.22 14.25
C MET A 364 -10.14 -19.48 14.85
N GLY A 365 -9.30 -20.45 15.22
CA GLY A 365 -9.68 -21.56 16.11
C GLY A 365 -9.48 -21.20 17.59
N HIS A 366 -9.72 -22.18 18.46
CA HIS A 366 -9.49 -22.14 19.90
C HIS A 366 -8.08 -21.67 20.20
N VAL A 367 -7.08 -22.35 19.62
CA VAL A 367 -5.67 -22.08 19.88
C VAL A 367 -5.26 -20.68 19.42
N VAL A 368 -5.76 -20.19 18.27
CA VAL A 368 -5.52 -18.82 17.83
C VAL A 368 -6.02 -17.81 18.87
N GLY A 369 -7.25 -17.99 19.36
CA GLY A 369 -7.82 -17.13 20.40
C GLY A 369 -7.06 -17.19 21.73
N GLU A 370 -6.63 -18.39 22.15
CA GLU A 370 -5.78 -18.58 23.32
C GLU A 370 -4.42 -17.88 23.18
N LYS A 371 -3.74 -18.03 22.04
CA LYS A 371 -2.43 -17.41 21.80
C LYS A 371 -2.51 -15.89 21.79
N VAL A 372 -3.54 -15.30 21.18
CA VAL A 372 -3.73 -13.83 21.16
C VAL A 372 -4.12 -13.31 22.54
N ALA A 373 -5.00 -14.00 23.27
CA ALA A 373 -5.33 -13.61 24.64
C ALA A 373 -4.11 -13.68 25.57
N ALA A 374 -3.32 -14.74 25.48
CA ALA A 374 -2.10 -14.91 26.27
C ALA A 374 -1.00 -13.89 25.89
N LEU A 375 -0.89 -13.52 24.61
CA LEU A 375 -0.02 -12.42 24.17
C LEU A 375 -0.38 -11.13 24.89
N ILE A 376 -1.68 -10.78 24.91
CA ILE A 376 -2.17 -9.55 25.54
C ILE A 376 -1.98 -9.60 27.07
N ASP A 377 -2.34 -10.71 27.72
CA ASP A 377 -2.17 -10.84 29.16
C ASP A 377 -0.70 -10.71 29.58
N ARG A 378 0.21 -11.35 28.84
CA ARG A 378 1.65 -11.21 29.08
C ARG A 378 2.18 -9.80 28.75
N ALA A 379 1.64 -9.15 27.71
CA ALA A 379 1.99 -7.76 27.40
C ALA A 379 1.59 -6.81 28.54
N ILE A 380 0.46 -7.06 29.22
CA ILE A 380 0.06 -6.30 30.41
C ILE A 380 1.07 -6.50 31.55
N GLU A 381 1.47 -7.74 31.81
CA GLU A 381 2.47 -8.08 32.84
C GLU A 381 3.83 -7.43 32.57
N GLU A 382 4.30 -7.49 31.32
CA GLU A 382 5.58 -6.91 30.89
C GLU A 382 5.49 -5.41 30.53
N ARG A 383 4.32 -4.79 30.64
CA ARG A 383 4.04 -3.38 30.25
C ARG A 383 4.44 -3.05 28.80
N LEU A 384 4.14 -3.97 27.88
CA LEU A 384 4.47 -3.82 26.46
C LEU A 384 3.28 -3.31 25.64
N PRO A 385 3.54 -2.43 24.65
CA PRO A 385 2.56 -2.14 23.60
C PRO A 385 2.30 -3.40 22.75
N VAL A 386 1.09 -3.54 22.20
CA VAL A 386 0.69 -4.72 21.42
C VAL A 386 0.43 -4.34 19.97
N VAL A 387 1.08 -5.04 19.03
CA VAL A 387 0.84 -4.93 17.58
C VAL A 387 0.38 -6.28 17.04
N VAL A 388 -0.76 -6.33 16.34
CA VAL A 388 -1.24 -7.57 15.70
C VAL A 388 -1.45 -7.36 14.21
N PHE A 389 -0.73 -8.12 13.39
CA PHE A 389 -0.99 -8.25 11.96
C PHE A 389 -2.11 -9.26 11.75
N CYS A 390 -3.24 -8.77 11.28
CA CYS A 390 -4.45 -9.56 11.07
C CYS A 390 -4.51 -10.07 9.63
N ALA A 391 -4.73 -11.38 9.50
CA ALA A 391 -5.03 -12.08 8.26
C ALA A 391 -5.94 -13.24 8.61
N SER A 392 -7.18 -13.25 8.13
CA SER A 392 -8.15 -14.30 8.42
C SER A 392 -9.29 -14.38 7.41
N GLY A 393 -9.64 -15.60 7.03
CA GLY A 393 -10.89 -15.96 6.36
C GLY A 393 -12.11 -16.08 7.31
N GLY A 394 -11.92 -15.86 8.62
CA GLY A 394 -13.00 -15.85 9.61
C GLY A 394 -12.87 -16.91 10.71
N ALA A 395 -14.01 -17.36 11.25
CA ALA A 395 -14.04 -18.36 12.32
C ALA A 395 -13.73 -19.77 11.79
N ARG A 396 -13.04 -20.59 12.58
CA ARG A 396 -12.74 -21.98 12.24
C ARG A 396 -13.95 -22.88 12.49
N MET A 397 -14.69 -23.16 11.41
CA MET A 397 -15.97 -23.87 11.47
C MET A 397 -15.87 -25.28 12.06
N GLN A 398 -14.72 -25.93 11.90
CA GLN A 398 -14.42 -27.27 12.43
C GLN A 398 -14.49 -27.32 13.96
N GLU A 399 -14.37 -26.17 14.63
CA GLU A 399 -14.45 -26.07 16.09
C GLU A 399 -15.77 -25.41 16.57
N GLY A 400 -16.64 -25.02 15.65
CA GLY A 400 -17.98 -24.49 15.92
C GLY A 400 -18.01 -23.34 16.93
N LEU A 401 -18.84 -23.49 17.97
CA LEU A 401 -19.03 -22.46 18.99
C LEU A 401 -17.76 -22.13 19.78
N THR A 402 -16.82 -23.07 19.91
CA THR A 402 -15.55 -22.80 20.62
C THR A 402 -14.73 -21.74 19.89
N SER A 403 -14.72 -21.77 18.55
CA SER A 403 -14.11 -20.74 17.72
C SER A 403 -14.83 -19.40 17.87
N LEU A 404 -16.17 -19.39 17.89
CA LEU A 404 -16.96 -18.17 18.11
C LEU A 404 -16.65 -17.53 19.48
N MET A 405 -16.52 -18.34 20.54
CA MET A 405 -16.22 -17.85 21.89
C MET A 405 -14.84 -17.19 22.00
N GLN A 406 -13.91 -17.48 21.09
CA GLN A 406 -12.61 -16.80 21.06
C GLN A 406 -12.74 -15.31 20.75
N MET A 407 -13.75 -14.89 19.98
CA MET A 407 -14.01 -13.46 19.73
C MET A 407 -14.23 -12.72 21.06
N ALA A 408 -15.10 -13.27 21.92
CA ALA A 408 -15.39 -12.69 23.22
C ALA A 408 -14.15 -12.74 24.14
N LYS A 409 -13.44 -13.87 24.15
CA LYS A 409 -12.24 -14.05 24.97
C LYS A 409 -11.16 -12.99 24.67
N VAL A 410 -10.81 -12.83 23.40
CA VAL A 410 -9.80 -11.85 23.00
C VAL A 410 -10.30 -10.42 23.24
N SER A 411 -11.58 -10.13 23.00
CA SER A 411 -12.16 -8.82 23.33
C SER A 411 -12.04 -8.50 24.83
N CYS A 412 -12.25 -9.48 25.71
CA CYS A 412 -12.01 -9.30 27.14
C CYS A 412 -10.53 -9.02 27.46
N ALA A 413 -9.59 -9.58 26.71
CA ALA A 413 -8.16 -9.30 26.87
C ALA A 413 -7.82 -7.88 26.41
N VAL A 414 -8.33 -7.45 25.25
CA VAL A 414 -8.18 -6.08 24.74
C VAL A 414 -8.74 -5.05 25.72
N GLU A 415 -9.87 -5.34 26.36
CA GLU A 415 -10.44 -4.46 27.37
C GLU A 415 -9.53 -4.34 28.62
N ARG A 416 -8.90 -5.44 29.07
CA ARG A 416 -7.91 -5.41 30.15
C ARG A 416 -6.67 -4.59 29.75
N LEU A 417 -6.21 -4.73 28.51
CA LEU A 417 -5.10 -3.95 27.96
C LEU A 417 -5.41 -2.46 27.94
N SER A 418 -6.64 -2.11 27.56
CA SER A 418 -7.12 -0.73 27.56
C SER A 418 -7.14 -0.13 28.97
N ARG A 419 -7.61 -0.89 29.97
CA ARG A 419 -7.53 -0.49 31.38
C ARG A 419 -6.11 -0.32 31.90
N ALA A 420 -5.15 -1.05 31.35
CA ALA A 420 -3.73 -0.90 31.66
C ALA A 420 -3.07 0.30 30.94
N ALA A 421 -3.83 1.04 30.13
CA ALA A 421 -3.36 2.18 29.33
C ALA A 421 -2.20 1.83 28.37
N LEU A 422 -2.19 0.59 27.87
CA LEU A 422 -1.21 0.13 26.87
C LEU A 422 -1.82 0.21 25.47
N PRO A 423 -1.05 0.63 24.45
CA PRO A 423 -1.58 0.79 23.10
C PRO A 423 -1.78 -0.56 22.42
N PHE A 424 -2.91 -0.69 21.74
CA PHE A 424 -3.23 -1.82 20.89
C PHE A 424 -3.34 -1.36 19.43
N ILE A 425 -2.42 -1.80 18.59
CA ILE A 425 -2.38 -1.43 17.17
C ILE A 425 -2.67 -2.66 16.34
N THR A 426 -3.61 -2.56 15.40
CA THR A 426 -3.88 -3.63 14.44
C THR A 426 -3.43 -3.21 13.05
N VAL A 427 -2.87 -4.17 12.31
CA VAL A 427 -2.49 -3.98 10.90
C VAL A 427 -3.26 -5.00 10.08
N LEU A 428 -4.26 -4.53 9.35
CA LEU A 428 -5.14 -5.35 8.52
C LEU A 428 -4.44 -5.68 7.20
N THR A 429 -4.32 -6.97 6.91
CA THR A 429 -3.68 -7.47 5.69
C THR A 429 -4.63 -8.37 4.92
N ASP A 430 -4.30 -8.66 3.66
CA ASP A 430 -5.19 -9.44 2.79
C ASP A 430 -5.21 -10.94 3.14
N PRO A 431 -6.40 -11.55 3.36
CA PRO A 431 -7.69 -10.93 3.68
C PRO A 431 -7.88 -10.82 5.19
N THR A 432 -8.66 -9.86 5.67
CA THR A 432 -9.11 -9.78 7.07
C THR A 432 -10.64 -9.78 7.09
N THR A 433 -11.25 -10.90 7.47
CA THR A 433 -12.70 -11.09 7.39
C THR A 433 -13.31 -11.88 8.54
N GLY A 434 -14.65 -11.91 8.62
CA GLY A 434 -15.40 -12.75 9.54
C GLY A 434 -15.23 -12.39 11.02
N GLY A 435 -15.08 -13.42 11.85
CA GLY A 435 -14.98 -13.28 13.30
C GLY A 435 -13.78 -12.44 13.77
N VAL A 436 -12.70 -12.38 13.00
CA VAL A 436 -11.52 -11.57 13.33
C VAL A 436 -11.82 -10.08 13.13
N THR A 437 -12.41 -9.69 11.98
CA THR A 437 -12.92 -8.32 11.78
C THR A 437 -14.00 -7.94 12.77
N ALA A 438 -14.88 -8.87 13.16
CA ALA A 438 -15.93 -8.63 14.14
C ALA A 438 -15.43 -8.68 15.61
N SER A 439 -14.12 -8.71 15.82
CA SER A 439 -13.51 -8.71 17.16
C SER A 439 -12.21 -7.90 17.14
N PHE A 440 -11.09 -8.49 17.55
CA PHE A 440 -9.87 -7.76 17.92
C PHE A 440 -9.25 -6.96 16.77
N ALA A 441 -9.45 -7.34 15.51
CA ALA A 441 -8.90 -6.59 14.38
C ALA A 441 -9.44 -5.16 14.28
N MET A 442 -10.70 -4.94 14.70
CA MET A 442 -11.36 -3.62 14.71
C MET A 442 -11.43 -2.98 16.10
N GLN A 443 -10.78 -3.57 17.10
CA GLN A 443 -10.74 -3.07 18.48
C GLN A 443 -9.41 -2.38 18.82
N GLY A 444 -8.53 -2.17 17.84
CA GLY A 444 -7.31 -1.40 18.00
C GLY A 444 -7.59 0.04 18.43
N ASP A 445 -6.71 0.61 19.23
CA ASP A 445 -6.66 2.06 19.44
C ASP A 445 -6.30 2.75 18.13
N ILE A 446 -5.43 2.13 17.31
CA ILE A 446 -5.10 2.54 15.95
C ILE A 446 -5.21 1.33 15.02
N ILE A 447 -5.96 1.48 13.93
CA ILE A 447 -6.22 0.45 12.93
C ILE A 447 -5.58 0.86 11.60
N LEU A 448 -4.47 0.23 11.26
CA LEU A 448 -3.77 0.41 9.99
C LEU A 448 -4.20 -0.67 8.99
N ALA A 449 -4.10 -0.38 7.69
CA ALA A 449 -4.27 -1.38 6.64
C ALA A 449 -3.17 -1.29 5.58
N GLU A 450 -2.84 -2.42 4.96
CA GLU A 450 -2.06 -2.41 3.72
C GLU A 450 -2.95 -2.02 2.51
N PRO A 451 -2.39 -1.35 1.50
CA PRO A 451 -3.11 -0.99 0.28
C PRO A 451 -3.79 -2.19 -0.39
N GLY A 452 -5.02 -2.01 -0.85
CA GLY A 452 -5.78 -3.05 -1.54
C GLY A 452 -6.16 -4.28 -0.71
N ALA A 453 -5.91 -4.29 0.61
CA ALA A 453 -6.28 -5.41 1.47
C ALA A 453 -7.80 -5.62 1.52
N LEU A 454 -8.26 -6.87 1.40
CA LEU A 454 -9.68 -7.20 1.55
C LEU A 454 -10.07 -7.21 3.03
N ILE A 455 -10.92 -6.27 3.45
CA ILE A 455 -11.40 -6.07 4.81
C ILE A 455 -12.93 -6.10 4.83
N GLY A 456 -13.52 -7.06 5.54
CA GLY A 456 -14.99 -7.12 5.60
C GLY A 456 -15.60 -8.17 6.51
N PHE A 457 -16.78 -7.88 7.04
CA PHE A 457 -17.50 -8.79 7.94
C PHE A 457 -17.83 -10.14 7.28
N ALA A 458 -18.37 -10.12 6.06
CA ALA A 458 -18.68 -11.32 5.29
C ALA A 458 -17.95 -11.26 3.94
N GLY A 459 -17.44 -12.40 3.45
CA GLY A 459 -16.76 -12.43 2.17
C GLY A 459 -17.69 -12.01 1.02
N GLN A 460 -17.16 -11.29 0.03
CA GLN A 460 -17.90 -10.78 -1.13
C GLN A 460 -18.80 -11.83 -1.80
N ARG A 461 -18.32 -13.09 -1.91
CA ARG A 461 -19.09 -14.20 -2.48
C ARG A 461 -20.39 -14.46 -1.70
N VAL A 462 -20.31 -14.52 -0.38
CA VAL A 462 -21.46 -14.77 0.51
C VAL A 462 -22.49 -13.64 0.36
N ILE A 463 -22.03 -12.40 0.24
CA ILE A 463 -22.90 -11.23 0.08
C ILE A 463 -23.60 -11.27 -1.28
N ARG A 464 -22.88 -11.55 -2.39
CA ARG A 464 -23.48 -11.68 -3.72
C ARG A 464 -24.53 -12.80 -3.77
N ASP A 465 -24.21 -13.95 -3.18
CA ASP A 465 -25.11 -15.10 -3.14
C ASP A 465 -26.39 -14.79 -2.33
N THR A 466 -26.29 -13.94 -1.30
CA THR A 466 -27.40 -13.58 -0.41
C THR A 466 -28.25 -12.43 -0.96
N ILE A 467 -27.63 -11.30 -1.30
CA ILE A 467 -28.30 -10.05 -1.70
C ILE A 467 -28.68 -10.06 -3.19
N LYS A 468 -28.02 -10.89 -4.00
CA LYS A 468 -28.21 -10.99 -5.46
C LYS A 468 -28.05 -9.64 -6.19
N GLN A 469 -27.12 -8.82 -5.73
CA GLN A 469 -26.74 -7.54 -6.34
C GLN A 469 -25.25 -7.55 -6.70
N GLU A 470 -24.91 -6.80 -7.74
CA GLU A 470 -23.51 -6.49 -8.04
C GLU A 470 -22.96 -5.58 -6.94
N LEU A 471 -21.76 -5.90 -6.46
CA LEU A 471 -21.09 -5.11 -5.45
C LEU A 471 -20.37 -3.93 -6.13
N PRO A 472 -20.33 -2.75 -5.50
CA PRO A 472 -19.56 -1.62 -6.01
C PRO A 472 -18.10 -1.98 -6.26
N GLU A 473 -17.46 -1.27 -7.20
CA GLU A 473 -16.01 -1.33 -7.37
C GLU A 473 -15.31 -0.90 -6.08
N GLY A 474 -14.21 -1.56 -5.72
CA GLY A 474 -13.50 -1.30 -4.46
C GLY A 474 -14.23 -1.76 -3.19
N PHE A 475 -15.42 -2.37 -3.28
CA PHE A 475 -16.13 -2.83 -2.08
C PHE A 475 -15.26 -3.77 -1.21
N GLN A 476 -15.17 -3.45 0.09
CA GLN A 476 -14.32 -4.15 1.07
C GLN A 476 -12.81 -4.03 0.85
N THR A 477 -12.30 -3.13 0.01
CA THR A 477 -10.85 -2.83 0.03
C THR A 477 -10.49 -1.93 1.21
N ALA A 478 -9.19 -1.80 1.47
CA ALA A 478 -8.68 -0.86 2.48
C ALA A 478 -9.10 0.59 2.19
N GLU A 479 -9.14 0.99 0.91
CA GLU A 479 -9.57 2.31 0.46
C GLU A 479 -11.05 2.54 0.76
N PHE A 480 -11.90 1.54 0.49
CA PHE A 480 -13.31 1.59 0.86
C PHE A 480 -13.48 1.69 2.39
N ALA A 481 -12.69 0.93 3.15
CA ALA A 481 -12.74 0.99 4.61
C ALA A 481 -12.31 2.37 5.15
N LEU A 482 -11.31 3.00 4.54
CA LEU A 482 -10.83 4.34 4.93
C LEU A 482 -11.89 5.41 4.63
N GLU A 483 -12.46 5.39 3.41
CA GLU A 483 -13.51 6.33 2.98
C GLU A 483 -14.74 6.26 3.90
N HIS A 484 -15.13 5.06 4.30
CA HIS A 484 -16.26 4.83 5.21
C HIS A 484 -15.86 4.90 6.69
N GLY A 485 -14.67 5.43 6.99
CA GLY A 485 -14.21 5.74 8.34
C GLY A 485 -14.02 4.53 9.26
N LEU A 486 -13.82 3.33 8.71
CA LEU A 486 -13.69 2.08 9.45
C LEU A 486 -12.27 1.83 9.96
N ILE A 487 -11.27 2.44 9.32
CA ILE A 487 -9.83 2.31 9.67
C ILE A 487 -9.18 3.70 9.79
N ASP A 488 -8.02 3.76 10.42
CA ASP A 488 -7.32 5.02 10.72
C ASP A 488 -6.37 5.44 9.60
N ALA A 489 -5.66 4.52 8.95
CA ALA A 489 -4.77 4.88 7.86
C ALA A 489 -4.45 3.67 6.97
N ILE A 490 -4.18 3.95 5.69
CA ILE A 490 -3.53 3.01 4.78
C ILE A 490 -2.04 3.32 4.79
N VAL A 491 -1.22 2.29 5.02
CA VAL A 491 0.23 2.43 5.14
C VAL A 491 0.89 1.48 4.16
N GLU A 492 1.73 2.05 3.29
CA GLU A 492 2.54 1.27 2.37
C GLU A 492 3.43 0.28 3.12
N ARG A 493 3.62 -0.91 2.55
CA ARG A 493 4.40 -1.98 3.17
C ARG A 493 5.82 -1.54 3.53
N SER A 494 6.44 -0.73 2.66
CA SER A 494 7.79 -0.16 2.86
C SER A 494 7.88 0.84 4.01
N GLN A 495 6.75 1.41 4.45
CA GLN A 495 6.68 2.41 5.51
C GLN A 495 6.13 1.86 6.83
N LEU A 496 5.51 0.67 6.83
CA LEU A 496 4.92 0.07 8.05
C LEU A 496 5.89 0.05 9.23
N ARG A 497 7.16 -0.34 9.00
CA ARG A 497 8.18 -0.35 10.06
C ARG A 497 8.40 1.03 10.68
N SER A 498 8.48 2.09 9.87
CA SER A 498 8.72 3.45 10.37
C SER A 498 7.48 4.06 11.03
N VAL A 499 6.29 3.79 10.50
CA VAL A 499 5.02 4.24 11.10
C VAL A 499 4.80 3.55 12.44
N LEU A 500 4.98 2.23 12.52
CA LEU A 500 4.87 1.49 13.79
C LEU A 500 5.90 2.00 14.81
N ALA A 501 7.15 2.25 14.42
CA ALA A 501 8.15 2.82 15.33
C ALA A 501 7.72 4.18 15.90
N GLN A 502 7.18 5.07 15.05
CA GLN A 502 6.67 6.37 15.49
C GLN A 502 5.46 6.23 16.43
N LEU A 503 4.50 5.37 16.10
CA LEU A 503 3.35 5.14 16.95
C LEU A 503 3.75 4.54 18.31
N LEU A 504 4.66 3.57 18.33
CA LEU A 504 5.20 3.00 19.57
C LEU A 504 5.90 4.08 20.41
N ALA A 505 6.66 4.98 19.78
CA ALA A 505 7.33 6.08 20.45
C ALA A 505 6.36 7.13 21.02
N LEU A 506 5.29 7.48 20.30
CA LEU A 506 4.27 8.44 20.74
C LEU A 506 3.47 7.97 21.96
N HIS A 507 3.44 6.65 22.18
CA HIS A 507 2.72 6.00 23.27
C HIS A 507 3.67 5.42 24.32
N ALA A 508 4.98 5.65 24.18
CA ALA A 508 5.96 5.25 25.17
C ALA A 508 5.75 6.08 26.45
N PRO A 509 5.91 5.47 27.65
CA PRO A 509 5.79 6.21 28.89
C PRO A 509 6.82 7.35 28.95
N SER A 510 6.38 8.51 29.43
CA SER A 510 7.25 9.66 29.69
C SER A 510 8.27 9.31 30.77
N ASP A 511 9.53 9.13 30.36
CA ASP A 511 10.66 8.89 31.25
C ASP A 511 11.53 10.15 31.29
N ALA A 512 11.78 10.68 32.50
CA ALA A 512 12.55 11.90 32.69
C ALA A 512 14.02 11.75 32.23
N GLU A 513 14.55 10.52 32.19
CA GLU A 513 15.90 10.25 31.68
C GLU A 513 15.92 9.97 30.17
N ARG A 514 14.74 9.82 29.53
CA ARG A 514 14.62 9.36 28.14
C ARG A 514 13.59 10.19 27.35
N VAL A 515 14.07 11.19 26.63
CA VAL A 515 13.26 11.97 25.68
C VAL A 515 13.23 11.26 24.33
N VAL A 516 12.04 10.79 23.91
CA VAL A 516 11.83 10.19 22.59
C VAL A 516 11.23 11.24 21.66
N THR A 517 12.07 11.79 20.78
CA THR A 517 11.66 12.74 19.74
C THR A 517 11.47 12.05 18.39
N TYR A 518 10.73 12.67 17.46
CA TYR A 518 10.62 12.22 16.08
C TYR A 518 12.00 11.90 15.46
N HIS A 519 12.95 12.82 15.59
CA HIS A 519 14.30 12.64 15.07
C HIS A 519 15.04 11.45 15.68
N SER A 520 14.89 11.21 16.98
CA SER A 520 15.52 10.04 17.62
C SER A 520 15.00 8.70 17.09
N VAL A 521 13.71 8.65 16.71
CA VAL A 521 13.09 7.45 16.10
C VAL A 521 13.62 7.25 14.69
N MET A 522 13.71 8.32 13.90
CA MET A 522 14.21 8.25 12.52
C MET A 522 15.69 7.86 12.46
N ASP A 523 16.51 8.39 13.37
CA ASP A 523 17.93 8.01 13.48
C ASP A 523 18.05 6.52 13.85
N ALA A 524 17.21 6.00 14.75
CA ALA A 524 17.21 4.60 15.15
C ALA A 524 16.83 3.64 14.01
N LEU A 525 15.91 4.04 13.14
CA LEU A 525 15.49 3.25 11.98
C LEU A 525 16.62 3.04 10.96
N GLN A 526 17.58 3.97 10.87
CA GLN A 526 18.67 3.95 9.90
C GLN A 526 19.84 3.02 10.29
N VAL A 527 20.15 2.91 11.57
CA VAL A 527 21.35 2.18 12.03
C VAL A 527 21.12 0.67 12.12
N GLY A 528 19.87 0.20 12.12
CA GLY A 528 19.54 -1.22 12.25
C GLY A 528 19.71 -1.74 13.69
N ALA A 529 19.41 -3.02 13.89
CA ALA A 529 19.36 -3.68 15.21
C ALA A 529 20.65 -3.43 16.01
N GLY A 530 20.54 -2.68 17.12
CA GLY A 530 21.67 -2.41 18.04
C GLY A 530 21.89 -0.94 18.42
N ALA A 531 21.25 0.02 17.74
CA ALA A 531 21.40 1.45 18.10
C ALA A 531 20.52 1.91 19.26
N TYR A 532 19.48 1.15 19.58
CA TYR A 532 18.42 1.61 20.45
C TYR A 532 18.33 0.71 21.69
N GLY A 533 18.60 1.33 22.84
CA GLY A 533 19.03 0.66 24.08
C GLY A 533 19.95 1.54 24.93
N THR A 534 20.52 2.61 24.34
CA THR A 534 21.02 3.77 25.08
C THR A 534 20.17 4.97 24.69
N VAL A 535 19.32 5.45 25.59
CA VAL A 535 18.68 6.77 25.40
C VAL A 535 19.52 7.87 26.03
N SER A 536 20.82 7.77 25.76
CA SER A 536 21.55 8.86 25.14
C SER A 536 21.87 8.35 23.74
N VAL A 537 21.30 8.94 22.68
CA VAL A 537 21.54 8.55 21.27
C VAL A 537 23.01 8.13 21.11
N ALA A 538 23.27 6.87 20.73
CA ALA A 538 24.62 6.41 20.43
C ALA A 538 25.29 7.44 19.51
N LEU A 539 26.51 7.86 19.82
CA LEU A 539 27.19 8.98 19.15
C LEU A 539 27.14 8.82 17.62
N GLU A 540 27.25 7.58 17.16
CA GLU A 540 27.18 7.14 15.78
C GLU A 540 25.83 7.43 15.11
N ALA A 541 24.71 7.18 15.80
CA ALA A 541 23.36 7.48 15.31
C ALA A 541 23.12 9.00 15.24
N ARG A 542 23.62 9.75 16.23
CA ARG A 542 23.53 11.22 16.23
C ARG A 542 24.33 11.84 15.10
N MET A 543 25.55 11.35 14.86
CA MET A 543 26.41 11.81 13.78
C MET A 543 25.85 11.49 12.38
N ALA A 544 25.23 10.31 12.22
CA ALA A 544 24.55 9.95 10.97
C ALA A 544 23.33 10.87 10.70
N GLY A 545 22.49 11.09 11.71
CA GLY A 545 21.36 12.01 11.63
C GLY A 545 21.77 13.46 11.38
N GLU A 546 22.81 13.96 12.04
CA GLU A 546 23.36 15.31 11.82
C GLU A 546 23.90 15.49 10.39
N ARG A 547 24.60 14.48 9.86
CA ARG A 547 25.14 14.51 8.48
C ARG A 547 24.03 14.53 7.44
N LEU A 548 23.01 13.69 7.60
CA LEU A 548 21.87 13.65 6.68
C LEU A 548 21.05 14.94 6.75
N ARG A 549 20.84 15.51 7.94
CA ARG A 549 20.18 16.82 8.07
C ARG A 549 20.98 17.93 7.39
N ALA A 550 22.31 17.88 7.44
CA ALA A 550 23.15 18.82 6.69
C ALA A 550 23.03 18.61 5.17
N GLU A 551 22.92 17.37 4.70
CA GLU A 551 22.71 17.02 3.29
C GLU A 551 21.27 17.35 2.81
N GLU A 552 20.24 17.19 3.64
CA GLU A 552 18.84 17.54 3.38
C GLU A 552 18.59 19.06 3.42
N ALA A 553 19.18 19.75 4.41
CA ALA A 553 19.16 21.20 4.46
C ALA A 553 19.90 21.83 3.26
N ALA A 554 20.94 21.15 2.75
CA ALA A 554 21.64 21.55 1.54
C ALA A 554 20.88 21.21 0.24
N SER A 555 20.01 20.20 0.24
CA SER A 555 19.21 19.79 -0.92
C SER A 555 17.84 20.49 -1.00
N GLY A 556 17.43 21.20 0.05
CA GLY A 556 16.18 21.98 0.09
C GLY A 556 14.90 21.15 0.08
N PHE A 557 15.00 19.82 0.25
CA PHE A 557 13.89 18.89 0.08
C PHE A 557 13.68 18.11 1.39
N LEU A 558 12.84 18.64 2.29
CA LEU A 558 12.30 17.88 3.42
C LEU A 558 11.46 16.73 2.85
N ARG A 559 12.00 15.51 2.87
CA ARG A 559 11.34 14.31 2.38
C ARG A 559 10.18 13.98 3.31
N LYS A 560 8.99 14.48 2.97
CA LYS A 560 7.71 14.12 3.60
C LYS A 560 7.57 12.61 3.58
N VAL A 561 7.26 11.98 4.71
CA VAL A 561 6.77 10.60 4.74
C VAL A 561 5.33 10.65 4.20
N PRO A 562 5.04 10.11 3.01
CA PRO A 562 3.68 10.10 2.52
C PRO A 562 2.96 8.94 3.20
N VAL A 563 2.22 9.22 4.28
CA VAL A 563 1.11 8.36 4.69
C VAL A 563 0.12 8.35 3.52
N VAL A 564 -0.38 7.19 3.11
CA VAL A 564 -1.32 7.07 1.99
C VAL A 564 -2.69 7.58 2.42
N GLY A 565 -2.77 8.89 2.30
CA GLY A 565 -3.91 9.80 2.10
C GLY A 565 -3.45 11.04 1.31
N GLY A 566 -2.13 11.19 1.08
CA GLY A 566 -1.52 12.26 0.30
C GLY A 566 -1.00 11.79 -1.06
N LEU A 567 -1.78 11.08 -1.88
CA LEU A 567 -1.40 10.80 -3.28
C LEU A 567 -2.63 10.72 -4.20
N ILE A 568 -3.07 11.88 -4.69
CA ILE A 568 -3.51 12.00 -6.08
C ILE A 568 -2.71 13.15 -6.71
N GLY A 569 -1.66 12.78 -7.44
CA GLY A 569 -1.05 13.56 -8.52
C GLY A 569 -0.39 14.90 -8.16
N ARG A 570 0.91 14.89 -7.86
CA ARG A 570 1.78 16.05 -8.16
C ARG A 570 3.07 15.56 -8.83
N GLY A 571 3.12 15.73 -10.15
CA GLY A 571 4.34 15.66 -10.94
C GLY A 571 4.69 17.06 -11.46
N ALA A 572 5.99 17.36 -11.47
CA ALA A 572 6.78 18.49 -12.01
C ALA A 572 6.14 19.48 -13.03
N GLY A 573 4.95 20.03 -12.73
CA GLY A 573 4.28 21.12 -13.43
C GLY A 573 3.63 22.13 -12.48
N GLU A 574 4.13 22.22 -11.25
CA GLU A 574 3.46 22.85 -10.09
C GLU A 574 3.22 24.37 -10.25
N GLY A 575 4.11 25.09 -10.92
CA GLY A 575 4.01 26.56 -10.99
C GLY A 575 2.80 27.09 -11.77
N THR A 576 2.38 26.41 -12.85
CA THR A 576 1.25 26.86 -13.69
C THR A 576 -0.10 26.36 -13.17
N ALA A 577 -0.13 25.17 -12.55
CA ALA A 577 -1.33 24.60 -11.94
C ALA A 577 -1.74 25.35 -10.66
N GLU A 578 -0.78 25.68 -9.78
CA GLU A 578 -1.05 26.44 -8.55
C GLU A 578 -1.58 27.85 -8.84
N GLU A 579 -1.06 28.51 -9.88
CA GLU A 579 -1.54 29.84 -10.27
C GLU A 579 -2.95 29.78 -10.86
N ALA A 580 -3.30 28.71 -11.58
CA ALA A 580 -4.64 28.48 -12.11
C ALA A 580 -5.66 28.24 -10.98
N ASP A 581 -5.33 27.35 -10.04
CA ASP A 581 -6.13 27.04 -8.84
C ASP A 581 -6.38 28.30 -8.01
N ARG A 582 -5.34 29.11 -7.81
CA ARG A 582 -5.42 30.37 -7.07
C ARG A 582 -6.39 31.35 -7.73
N ARG A 583 -6.28 31.53 -9.06
CA ARG A 583 -7.19 32.40 -9.82
C ARG A 583 -8.63 31.88 -9.80
N GLU A 584 -8.84 30.57 -9.78
CA GLU A 584 -10.18 29.99 -9.67
C GLU A 584 -10.81 30.27 -8.31
N LEU A 585 -10.05 30.06 -7.24
CA LEU A 585 -10.48 30.36 -5.88
C LEU A 585 -10.84 31.84 -5.70
N ASP A 586 -10.02 32.75 -6.25
CA ASP A 586 -10.30 34.19 -6.24
C ASP A 586 -11.60 34.54 -6.97
N ARG A 587 -11.84 33.91 -8.13
CA ARG A 587 -13.09 34.11 -8.89
C ARG A 587 -14.29 33.62 -8.08
N HIS A 588 -14.19 32.47 -7.41
CA HIS A 588 -15.24 31.95 -6.55
C HIS A 588 -15.52 32.91 -5.38
N ALA A 589 -14.46 33.33 -4.67
CA ALA A 589 -14.56 34.26 -3.55
C ALA A 589 -15.25 35.58 -3.93
N ARG A 590 -14.85 36.18 -5.07
CA ARG A 590 -15.47 37.41 -5.59
C ARG A 590 -16.95 37.21 -5.95
N ARG A 591 -17.31 36.06 -6.50
CA ARG A 591 -18.71 35.73 -6.82
C ARG A 591 -19.57 35.61 -5.57
N GLU A 592 -19.07 34.92 -4.55
CA GLU A 592 -19.78 34.77 -3.28
C GLU A 592 -19.90 36.10 -2.52
N ALA A 593 -18.83 36.90 -2.47
CA ALA A 593 -18.88 38.25 -1.88
C ALA A 593 -19.92 39.14 -2.59
N ARG A 594 -19.96 39.10 -3.93
CA ARG A 594 -20.96 39.83 -4.73
C ARG A 594 -22.38 39.32 -4.48
N ARG A 595 -22.56 38.00 -4.36
CA ARG A 595 -23.86 37.37 -4.06
C ARG A 595 -24.39 37.77 -2.69
N ALA A 596 -23.49 37.89 -1.71
CA ALA A 596 -23.82 38.32 -0.36
C ALA A 596 -24.05 39.84 -0.25
N GLY A 597 -23.75 40.63 -1.29
CA GLY A 597 -23.91 42.08 -1.29
C GLY A 597 -22.87 42.81 -0.42
N ILE A 598 -21.71 42.19 -0.22
CA ILE A 598 -20.63 42.60 0.69
C ILE A 598 -19.53 43.31 -0.12
N GLU A 599 -19.87 44.41 -0.79
CA GLU A 599 -18.88 45.26 -1.48
C GLU A 599 -18.69 46.55 -0.67
N GLY A 600 -17.57 46.65 0.05
CA GLY A 600 -17.21 47.84 0.82
C GLY A 600 -15.86 47.69 1.53
N GLN A 601 -15.03 48.74 1.49
CA GLN A 601 -13.82 48.82 2.30
C GLN A 601 -14.22 48.99 3.77
N ALA A 602 -13.77 48.07 4.62
CA ALA A 602 -13.92 48.21 6.07
C ALA A 602 -13.07 49.38 6.58
N ALA A 603 -13.51 49.99 7.69
CA ALA A 603 -12.66 50.92 8.41
C ALA A 603 -11.52 50.14 9.09
N VAL A 604 -10.31 50.69 9.08
CA VAL A 604 -9.15 50.08 9.73
C VAL A 604 -9.41 49.90 11.23
N GLY A 605 -9.16 48.71 11.75
CA GLY A 605 -9.41 48.29 13.13
C GLY A 605 -10.85 47.89 13.45
N SER A 606 -11.74 47.81 12.46
CA SER A 606 -13.14 47.43 12.66
C SER A 606 -13.32 45.91 12.82
N ALA A 607 -14.39 45.48 13.50
CA ALA A 607 -14.80 44.09 13.55
C ALA A 607 -15.10 43.56 12.14
N TRP A 608 -15.65 44.41 11.26
CA TRP A 608 -15.88 44.03 9.87
C TRP A 608 -14.60 43.76 9.08
N GLU A 609 -13.54 44.55 9.31
CA GLU A 609 -12.22 44.29 8.72
C GLU A 609 -11.69 42.92 9.18
N SER A 610 -11.82 42.61 10.48
CA SER A 610 -11.42 41.30 11.02
C SER A 610 -12.19 40.15 10.34
N VAL A 611 -13.50 40.31 10.11
CA VAL A 611 -14.30 39.34 9.35
C VAL A 611 -13.81 39.18 7.92
N GLN A 612 -13.51 40.29 7.22
CA GLN A 612 -13.00 40.24 5.85
C GLN A 612 -11.63 39.56 5.76
N ILE A 613 -10.73 39.86 6.70
CA ILE A 613 -9.40 39.23 6.79
C ILE A 613 -9.54 37.74 7.13
N ALA A 614 -10.42 37.38 8.07
CA ALA A 614 -10.63 35.99 8.47
C ALA A 614 -11.20 35.11 7.35
N ARG A 615 -11.99 35.71 6.46
CA ARG A 615 -12.57 35.07 5.27
C ARG A 615 -11.66 35.14 4.05
N ASN A 616 -10.47 35.72 4.16
CA ASN A 616 -9.53 35.76 3.04
C ASN A 616 -9.19 34.33 2.62
N VAL A 617 -9.43 34.00 1.35
CA VAL A 617 -9.23 32.65 0.81
C VAL A 617 -7.77 32.22 0.75
N HIS A 618 -6.82 33.15 0.93
CA HIS A 618 -5.39 32.89 1.03
C HIS A 618 -4.90 32.82 2.48
N ARG A 619 -5.78 33.00 3.48
CA ARG A 619 -5.40 32.78 4.89
C ARG A 619 -4.90 31.34 5.06
N PRO A 620 -3.75 31.12 5.73
CA PRO A 620 -3.24 29.79 5.99
C PRO A 620 -4.28 28.92 6.68
N THR A 621 -4.52 27.73 6.15
CA THR A 621 -5.43 26.76 6.76
C THR A 621 -4.70 25.93 7.81
N ALA A 622 -5.44 25.15 8.60
CA ALA A 622 -4.88 24.33 9.67
C ALA A 622 -3.71 23.43 9.24
N ARG A 623 -3.76 22.87 8.02
CA ARG A 623 -2.70 22.05 7.44
C ARG A 623 -1.36 22.79 7.41
N ARG A 624 -1.36 24.10 7.12
CA ARG A 624 -0.13 24.90 7.12
C ARG A 624 0.48 25.01 8.52
N TYR A 625 -0.35 25.08 9.56
CA TYR A 625 0.07 25.10 10.95
C TYR A 625 0.56 23.72 11.39
N ILE A 626 -0.16 22.65 11.07
CA ILE A 626 0.27 21.28 11.39
C ILE A 626 1.64 21.00 10.76
N ASP A 627 1.81 21.26 9.47
CA ASP A 627 3.07 21.06 8.74
C ASP A 627 4.24 21.90 9.31
N GLY A 628 3.95 23.02 9.99
CA GLY A 628 4.96 23.91 10.56
C GLY A 628 5.23 23.76 12.05
N ILE A 629 4.36 23.07 12.79
CA ILE A 629 4.39 22.97 14.26
C ILE A 629 4.59 21.52 14.72
N VAL A 630 4.09 20.55 13.95
CA VAL A 630 4.00 19.14 14.34
C VAL A 630 4.99 18.31 13.54
N GLU A 631 5.97 17.74 14.23
CA GLU A 631 6.93 16.80 13.66
C GLU A 631 6.31 15.40 13.58
N GLY A 632 6.56 14.67 12.50
CA GLY A 632 6.12 13.28 12.36
C GLY A 632 4.59 13.09 12.43
N PHE A 633 3.82 14.04 11.92
CA PHE A 633 2.36 13.97 11.98
C PHE A 633 1.82 12.74 11.22
N ILE A 634 1.10 11.88 11.93
CA ILE A 634 0.37 10.74 11.39
C ILE A 634 -1.11 11.07 11.50
N GLU A 635 -1.76 11.27 10.35
CA GLU A 635 -3.20 11.49 10.26
C GLU A 635 -3.95 10.19 10.59
N LEU A 636 -5.02 10.30 11.38
CA LEU A 636 -5.87 9.20 11.79
C LEU A 636 -7.31 9.50 11.36
N HIS A 637 -7.82 8.70 10.44
CA HIS A 637 -9.11 8.85 9.79
C HIS A 637 -10.26 8.12 10.51
N GLY A 638 -11.48 8.52 10.16
CA GLY A 638 -12.70 7.76 10.41
C GLY A 638 -13.31 7.92 11.79
N ASP A 639 -14.64 7.92 11.87
CA ASP A 639 -15.39 7.91 13.12
C ASP A 639 -15.71 6.50 13.65
N ARG A 640 -15.29 5.46 12.94
CA ARG A 640 -15.58 4.02 13.19
C ARG A 640 -17.05 3.67 13.16
N SER A 641 -17.90 4.53 12.59
CA SER A 641 -19.36 4.37 12.61
C SER A 641 -19.98 4.53 11.22
N PHE A 642 -19.58 5.56 10.46
CA PHE A 642 -20.22 5.90 9.20
C PHE A 642 -19.25 6.37 8.11
N ALA A 643 -18.35 7.32 8.40
CA ALA A 643 -17.45 7.89 7.40
C ALA A 643 -16.22 8.57 8.02
N ASP A 644 -15.24 8.89 7.18
CA ASP A 644 -14.24 9.91 7.49
C ASP A 644 -14.71 11.29 7.01
N ASP A 645 -14.53 12.32 7.85
CA ASP A 645 -14.90 13.70 7.51
C ASP A 645 -13.64 14.54 7.26
N GLY A 646 -13.43 14.91 6.00
CA GLY A 646 -12.28 15.71 5.57
C GLY A 646 -12.25 17.13 6.13
N ALA A 647 -13.35 17.64 6.68
CA ALA A 647 -13.38 18.92 7.39
C ALA A 647 -12.58 18.88 8.70
N ILE A 648 -12.30 17.67 9.23
CA ILE A 648 -11.47 17.46 10.43
C ILE A 648 -10.19 16.72 10.05
N LEU A 649 -9.09 17.46 10.09
CA LEU A 649 -7.74 16.92 10.02
C LEU A 649 -7.28 16.61 11.45
N ALA A 650 -7.09 15.34 11.76
CA ALA A 650 -6.74 14.92 13.12
C ALA A 650 -5.74 13.77 13.13
N GLY A 651 -4.89 13.72 14.16
CA GLY A 651 -3.80 12.76 14.22
C GLY A 651 -2.87 12.96 15.41
N VAL A 652 -1.72 12.32 15.36
CA VAL A 652 -0.71 12.32 16.43
C VAL A 652 0.67 12.72 15.88
N GLY A 653 1.50 13.31 16.73
CA GLY A 653 2.86 13.72 16.36
C GLY A 653 3.58 14.37 17.54
N TRP A 654 4.66 15.12 17.28
CA TRP A 654 5.42 15.82 18.31
C TRP A 654 5.36 17.33 18.13
N ILE A 655 5.18 18.06 19.23
CA ILE A 655 5.39 19.51 19.29
C ILE A 655 6.52 19.78 20.27
N SER A 656 7.64 20.34 19.78
CA SER A 656 8.83 20.62 20.61
C SER A 656 9.29 19.38 21.39
N GLY A 657 9.31 18.21 20.75
CA GLY A 657 9.72 16.94 21.35
C GLY A 657 8.69 16.25 22.27
N HIS A 658 7.50 16.81 22.46
CA HIS A 658 6.45 16.19 23.29
C HIS A 658 5.37 15.56 22.41
N PRO A 659 4.94 14.31 22.69
CA PRO A 659 3.80 13.70 22.01
C PRO A 659 2.52 14.54 22.20
N VAL A 660 1.79 14.77 21.12
CA VAL A 660 0.52 15.50 21.11
C VAL A 660 -0.51 14.79 20.24
N THR A 661 -1.79 14.95 20.58
CA THR A 661 -2.89 14.74 19.64
C THR A 661 -3.30 16.09 19.08
N VAL A 662 -3.46 16.18 17.76
CA VAL A 662 -3.90 17.41 17.09
C VAL A 662 -5.24 17.15 16.42
N ILE A 663 -6.18 18.06 16.59
CA ILE A 663 -7.50 18.03 15.97
C ILE A 663 -7.75 19.40 15.36
N ALA A 664 -8.01 19.45 14.07
CA ALA A 664 -8.08 20.72 13.36
C ALA A 664 -9.23 20.77 12.36
N GLN A 665 -9.90 21.91 12.30
CA GLN A 665 -10.83 22.22 11.22
C GLN A 665 -10.04 22.68 10.00
N GLU A 666 -10.19 21.96 8.88
CA GLU A 666 -9.45 22.21 7.65
C GLU A 666 -10.38 22.70 6.55
N LYS A 667 -10.15 23.92 6.07
CA LYS A 667 -10.94 24.51 4.99
C LYS A 667 -10.54 24.00 3.62
N GLY A 668 -9.28 23.62 3.39
CA GLY A 668 -8.72 23.27 2.10
C GLY A 668 -8.02 24.44 1.40
N VAL A 669 -6.98 24.14 0.62
CA VAL A 669 -6.08 25.14 0.02
C VAL A 669 -6.52 25.64 -1.36
N ASN A 670 -7.30 24.85 -2.10
CA ASN A 670 -7.89 25.19 -3.39
C ASN A 670 -9.39 24.85 -3.42
N LEU A 671 -10.07 25.12 -4.53
CA LEU A 671 -11.53 24.92 -4.61
C LEU A 671 -11.92 23.44 -4.50
N ALA A 672 -11.19 22.54 -5.15
CA ALA A 672 -11.49 21.11 -5.13
C ALA A 672 -11.33 20.54 -3.71
N ASP A 673 -10.23 20.89 -3.04
CA ASP A 673 -9.95 20.52 -1.65
C ASP A 673 -10.98 21.14 -0.69
N ARG A 674 -11.38 22.40 -0.90
CA ARG A 674 -12.45 23.04 -0.12
C ARG A 674 -13.78 22.30 -0.22
N VAL A 675 -14.16 21.85 -1.41
CA VAL A 675 -15.38 21.04 -1.59
C VAL A 675 -15.24 19.70 -0.87
N ALA A 676 -14.12 19.01 -1.03
CA ALA A 676 -13.86 17.72 -0.38
C ALA A 676 -13.90 17.80 1.16
N ARG A 677 -13.49 18.94 1.72
CA ARG A 677 -13.45 19.21 3.16
C ARG A 677 -14.64 20.03 3.66
N ASN A 678 -15.70 20.12 2.86
CA ASN A 678 -16.91 20.84 3.20
C ASN A 678 -16.66 22.28 3.70
N PHE A 679 -15.67 22.96 3.12
CA PHE A 679 -15.22 24.30 3.46
C PHE A 679 -14.85 24.48 4.95
N GLY A 680 -14.42 23.40 5.61
CA GLY A 680 -14.11 23.38 7.03
C GLY A 680 -15.33 23.36 7.94
N CYS A 681 -16.51 23.00 7.42
CA CYS A 681 -17.74 22.81 8.18
C CYS A 681 -17.93 21.31 8.47
N PRO A 682 -17.63 20.83 9.68
CA PRO A 682 -17.72 19.40 9.95
C PRO A 682 -19.17 18.91 9.96
N GLN A 683 -19.34 17.70 9.44
CA GLN A 683 -20.53 16.86 9.61
C GLN A 683 -20.47 16.14 10.98
N PRO A 684 -21.49 15.35 11.38
CA PRO A 684 -21.47 14.68 12.68
C PRO A 684 -20.27 13.73 12.84
N GLU A 685 -19.83 13.12 11.73
CA GLU A 685 -18.69 12.21 11.66
C GLU A 685 -17.38 12.90 12.07
N GLY A 686 -17.15 14.16 11.67
CA GLY A 686 -15.96 14.92 12.08
C GLY A 686 -15.89 15.15 13.59
N TYR A 687 -17.03 15.41 14.23
CA TYR A 687 -17.10 15.54 15.69
C TYR A 687 -16.93 14.19 16.40
N ARG A 688 -17.44 13.08 15.84
CA ARG A 688 -17.20 11.75 16.40
C ARG A 688 -15.73 11.32 16.27
N LYS A 689 -15.11 11.57 15.11
CA LYS A 689 -13.66 11.40 14.87
C LYS A 689 -12.84 12.19 15.90
N SER A 690 -13.20 13.46 16.11
CA SER A 690 -12.58 14.33 17.13
C SER A 690 -12.69 13.70 18.53
N LEU A 691 -13.90 13.36 18.95
CA LEU A 691 -14.17 12.76 20.25
C LEU A 691 -13.40 11.45 20.49
N ARG A 692 -13.36 10.57 19.48
CA ARG A 692 -12.61 9.32 19.52
C ARG A 692 -11.13 9.57 19.81
N LEU A 693 -10.50 10.48 19.07
CA LEU A 693 -9.08 10.81 19.24
C LEU A 693 -8.79 11.58 20.53
N MET A 694 -9.74 12.38 21.04
CA MET A 694 -9.62 12.98 22.38
C MET A 694 -9.63 11.92 23.48
N ARG A 695 -10.46 10.89 23.36
CA ARG A 695 -10.51 9.77 24.33
C ARG A 695 -9.25 8.91 24.26
N GLU A 696 -8.74 8.69 23.07
CA GLU A 696 -7.45 8.04 22.87
C GLU A 696 -6.31 8.84 23.54
N ALA A 697 -6.27 10.16 23.31
CA ALA A 697 -5.29 11.04 23.96
C ALA A 697 -5.39 10.98 25.50
N GLU A 698 -6.62 11.00 26.04
CA GLU A 698 -6.88 10.83 27.47
C GLU A 698 -6.38 9.48 28.01
N LYS A 699 -6.65 8.38 27.30
CA LYS A 699 -6.19 7.03 27.66
C LYS A 699 -4.66 7.00 27.84
N PHE A 700 -3.92 7.71 26.98
CA PHE A 700 -2.46 7.71 26.97
C PHE A 700 -1.81 8.91 27.67
N GLY A 701 -2.60 9.78 28.31
CA GLY A 701 -2.07 10.94 29.02
C GLY A 701 -1.43 11.99 28.10
N ARG A 702 -1.85 12.05 26.84
CA ARG A 702 -1.28 12.91 25.81
C ARG A 702 -2.05 14.24 25.71
N PRO A 703 -1.38 15.41 25.68
CA PRO A 703 -2.05 16.70 25.52
C PRO A 703 -2.68 16.87 24.13
N ILE A 704 -3.70 17.71 24.06
CA ILE A 704 -4.54 17.92 22.86
C ILE A 704 -4.44 19.38 22.38
N LEU A 705 -4.09 19.55 21.10
CA LEU A 705 -4.15 20.82 20.39
C LEU A 705 -5.37 20.85 19.47
N CYS A 706 -6.27 21.80 19.69
CA CYS A 706 -7.37 22.08 18.79
C CYS A 706 -7.06 23.33 17.93
N LEU A 707 -7.08 23.19 16.60
CA LEU A 707 -6.97 24.31 15.67
C LEU A 707 -8.35 24.59 15.06
N VAL A 708 -8.91 25.75 15.36
CA VAL A 708 -10.29 26.11 15.02
C VAL A 708 -10.30 27.09 13.86
N ASP A 709 -10.91 26.68 12.76
CA ASP A 709 -11.14 27.51 11.57
C ASP A 709 -12.38 27.03 10.80
N THR A 710 -13.56 27.35 11.32
CA THR A 710 -14.84 26.96 10.76
C THR A 710 -15.85 28.10 10.76
N GLN A 711 -16.73 28.11 9.75
CA GLN A 711 -17.92 28.96 9.73
C GLN A 711 -19.04 28.41 10.62
N GLY A 712 -18.92 27.16 11.06
CA GLY A 712 -19.86 26.45 11.88
C GLY A 712 -19.97 24.98 11.48
N ALA A 713 -20.79 24.25 12.22
CA ALA A 713 -21.15 22.90 11.80
C ALA A 713 -21.94 22.94 10.50
N PHE A 714 -21.82 21.88 9.70
CA PHE A 714 -22.59 21.76 8.49
C PHE A 714 -24.09 21.66 8.80
N CYS A 715 -24.89 22.53 8.18
CA CYS A 715 -26.33 22.66 8.44
C CYS A 715 -27.18 22.06 7.30
N GLY A 716 -26.88 20.81 6.92
CA GLY A 716 -27.62 20.06 5.91
C GLY A 716 -28.59 19.03 6.51
N THR A 717 -29.57 18.61 5.71
CA THR A 717 -30.58 17.62 6.11
C THR A 717 -29.96 16.29 6.55
N GLU A 718 -28.92 15.86 5.84
CA GLU A 718 -28.18 14.64 6.08
C GLU A 718 -27.39 14.67 7.38
N ALA A 719 -26.91 15.85 7.81
CA ALA A 719 -26.23 16.02 9.09
C ALA A 719 -27.23 15.92 10.26
N GLU A 720 -28.44 16.47 10.10
CA GLU A 720 -29.51 16.32 11.09
C GLU A 720 -29.94 14.85 11.24
N GLU A 721 -30.15 14.14 10.12
CA GLU A 721 -30.51 12.70 10.12
C GLU A 721 -29.47 11.83 10.83
N ARG A 722 -28.20 12.23 10.76
CA ARG A 722 -27.09 11.53 11.42
C ARG A 722 -26.73 12.13 12.78
N GLY A 723 -27.50 13.06 13.34
CA GLY A 723 -27.37 13.51 14.73
C GLY A 723 -26.29 14.58 14.97
N GLN A 724 -26.25 15.63 14.14
CA GLN A 724 -25.34 16.78 14.28
C GLN A 724 -25.33 17.40 15.68
N GLY A 725 -26.51 17.65 16.25
CA GLY A 725 -26.65 18.21 17.59
C GLY A 725 -26.10 17.28 18.68
N ASN A 726 -26.33 15.96 18.56
CA ASN A 726 -25.81 14.97 19.49
C ASN A 726 -24.27 14.93 19.44
N ALA A 727 -23.69 14.88 18.25
CA ALA A 727 -22.24 14.80 18.10
C ALA A 727 -21.53 16.03 18.70
N ILE A 728 -22.10 17.23 18.52
CA ILE A 728 -21.61 18.47 19.16
C ILE A 728 -21.76 18.38 20.67
N ALA A 729 -22.95 18.02 21.18
CA ALA A 729 -23.20 17.94 22.61
C ALA A 729 -22.27 16.95 23.32
N ASP A 730 -22.01 15.79 22.71
CA ASP A 730 -21.10 14.77 23.23
C ASP A 730 -19.66 15.28 23.29
N ASN A 731 -19.23 16.07 22.30
CA ASN A 731 -17.91 16.73 22.33
C ASN A 731 -17.81 17.74 23.47
N LEU A 732 -18.82 18.60 23.67
CA LEU A 732 -18.82 19.60 24.74
C LEU A 732 -18.70 18.93 26.12
N VAL A 733 -19.49 17.88 26.37
CA VAL A 733 -19.45 17.14 27.64
C VAL A 733 -18.12 16.42 27.82
N ALA A 734 -17.63 15.75 26.78
CA ALA A 734 -16.36 15.05 26.84
C ALA A 734 -15.21 16.01 27.12
N MET A 735 -15.10 17.08 26.33
CA MET A 735 -14.08 18.11 26.49
C MET A 735 -14.12 18.71 27.89
N ALA A 736 -15.28 19.00 28.48
CA ALA A 736 -15.35 19.50 29.86
C ALA A 736 -14.77 18.53 30.91
N GLY A 737 -14.71 17.23 30.61
CA GLY A 737 -14.28 16.16 31.51
C GLY A 737 -12.92 15.52 31.21
N LEU A 738 -12.21 15.90 30.13
CA LEU A 738 -10.94 15.24 29.78
C LEU A 738 -9.87 15.41 30.86
N ARG A 739 -9.11 14.36 31.14
CA ARG A 739 -8.08 14.36 32.20
C ARG A 739 -6.70 14.85 31.76
N VAL A 740 -6.59 15.33 30.52
CA VAL A 740 -5.34 15.79 29.87
C VAL A 740 -5.42 17.27 29.50
N PRO A 741 -4.28 17.98 29.37
CA PRO A 741 -4.26 19.36 28.92
C PRO A 741 -4.88 19.54 27.54
N VAL A 742 -5.76 20.53 27.39
CA VAL A 742 -6.35 20.91 26.10
C VAL A 742 -6.08 22.38 25.83
N VAL A 743 -5.50 22.68 24.66
CA VAL A 743 -5.26 24.04 24.18
C VAL A 743 -5.98 24.23 22.85
N SER A 744 -6.79 25.28 22.72
CA SER A 744 -7.48 25.62 21.48
C SER A 744 -6.98 26.95 20.93
N VAL A 745 -6.72 27.01 19.62
CA VAL A 745 -6.33 28.23 18.92
C VAL A 745 -7.27 28.48 17.76
N LEU A 746 -7.98 29.61 17.78
CA LEU A 746 -8.77 30.07 16.65
C LEU A 746 -7.84 30.75 15.65
N LEU A 747 -7.61 30.05 14.53
CA LEU A 747 -6.74 30.51 13.45
C LEU A 747 -7.44 31.47 12.49
N GLY A 748 -8.76 31.42 12.47
CA GLY A 748 -9.55 31.84 11.33
C GLY A 748 -10.93 32.35 11.75
N GLU A 749 -11.94 31.65 11.26
CA GLU A 749 -13.32 31.79 11.72
C GLU A 749 -13.59 30.81 12.87
N GLY A 750 -14.28 31.27 13.91
CA GLY A 750 -14.88 30.44 14.95
C GLY A 750 -16.38 30.59 14.89
N GLY A 751 -17.06 29.73 14.14
CA GLY A 751 -18.52 29.79 13.99
C GLY A 751 -19.28 28.93 15.00
N SER A 752 -20.05 29.57 15.88
CA SER A 752 -21.14 28.98 16.66
C SER A 752 -20.75 27.69 17.43
N GLY A 753 -21.72 26.78 17.60
CA GLY A 753 -21.51 25.47 18.23
C GLY A 753 -20.48 24.58 17.53
N GLY A 754 -20.25 24.78 16.23
CA GLY A 754 -19.26 23.99 15.48
C GLY A 754 -17.82 24.31 15.86
N ALA A 755 -17.50 25.58 16.09
CA ALA A 755 -16.23 25.98 16.68
C ALA A 755 -16.14 25.62 18.17
N LEU A 756 -17.23 25.85 18.91
CA LEU A 756 -17.28 25.60 20.35
C LEU A 756 -17.00 24.13 20.70
N ALA A 757 -17.43 23.20 19.85
CA ALA A 757 -17.18 21.77 19.99
C ALA A 757 -15.68 21.39 20.02
N LEU A 758 -14.77 22.30 19.64
CA LEU A 758 -13.32 22.13 19.74
C LEU A 758 -12.64 23.22 20.60
N ALA A 759 -13.42 24.12 21.21
CA ALA A 759 -12.93 25.27 21.98
C ALA A 759 -13.21 25.17 23.50
N VAL A 760 -13.80 24.08 23.98
CA VAL A 760 -13.95 23.80 25.42
C VAL A 760 -12.62 23.30 25.99
N SER A 761 -11.70 24.22 26.32
CA SER A 761 -10.31 23.88 26.65
C SER A 761 -9.74 24.68 27.83
N ASN A 762 -8.58 24.24 28.33
CA ASN A 762 -7.88 24.86 29.46
C ASN A 762 -7.37 26.26 29.09
N ARG A 763 -6.91 26.39 27.84
CA ARG A 763 -6.42 27.63 27.25
C ARG A 763 -7.04 27.82 25.88
N VAL A 764 -7.68 28.96 25.65
CA VAL A 764 -8.25 29.37 24.37
C VAL A 764 -7.54 30.63 23.90
N ALA A 765 -6.95 30.62 22.72
CA ALA A 765 -6.36 31.81 22.11
C ALA A 765 -6.94 32.09 20.73
N MET A 766 -6.81 33.32 20.28
CA MET A 766 -7.18 33.75 18.93
C MET A 766 -5.96 34.35 18.24
N GLN A 767 -5.76 34.08 16.96
CA GLN A 767 -4.88 34.93 16.17
C GLN A 767 -5.50 36.33 15.99
N GLU A 768 -4.65 37.33 15.80
CA GLU A 768 -4.98 38.76 15.82
C GLU A 768 -6.19 39.14 14.95
N HIS A 769 -6.33 38.53 13.77
CA HIS A 769 -7.43 38.77 12.85
C HIS A 769 -8.42 37.60 12.77
N ALA A 770 -8.42 36.71 13.77
CA ALA A 770 -9.46 35.69 13.89
C ALA A 770 -10.77 36.30 14.43
N VAL A 771 -11.89 35.64 14.12
CA VAL A 771 -13.23 36.04 14.58
C VAL A 771 -13.90 34.90 15.31
N TYR A 772 -14.67 35.21 16.35
CA TYR A 772 -15.48 34.23 17.08
C TYR A 772 -16.92 34.76 17.17
N SER A 773 -17.91 33.96 16.80
CA SER A 773 -19.31 34.40 16.81
C SER A 773 -20.33 33.33 17.12
N VAL A 774 -21.50 33.75 17.60
CA VAL A 774 -22.68 32.88 17.79
C VAL A 774 -23.35 32.53 16.46
N LEU A 775 -23.24 33.41 15.47
CA LEU A 775 -23.81 33.32 14.13
C LEU A 775 -23.00 34.19 13.17
N SER A 776 -23.14 33.98 11.86
CA SER A 776 -22.57 34.89 10.86
C SER A 776 -23.19 36.30 10.96
N PRO A 777 -22.43 37.38 10.65
CA PRO A 777 -22.95 38.74 10.58
C PRO A 777 -24.16 38.89 9.67
N GLU A 778 -24.14 38.20 8.53
CA GLU A 778 -25.22 38.18 7.55
C GLU A 778 -26.47 37.52 8.15
N GLY A 779 -26.30 36.39 8.85
CA GLY A 779 -27.37 35.69 9.53
C GLY A 779 -28.00 36.53 10.64
N PHE A 780 -27.17 37.16 11.47
CA PHE A 780 -27.63 38.06 12.53
C PHE A 780 -28.46 39.22 11.97
N ALA A 781 -27.93 39.92 10.96
CA ALA A 781 -28.60 41.08 10.36
C ALA A 781 -29.90 40.69 9.66
N SER A 782 -29.92 39.54 8.98
CA SER A 782 -31.12 38.99 8.36
C SER A 782 -32.20 38.61 9.38
N ILE A 783 -31.83 37.95 10.48
CA ILE A 783 -32.81 37.47 11.48
C ILE A 783 -33.34 38.62 12.34
N LEU A 784 -32.45 39.43 12.92
CA LEU A 784 -32.84 40.43 13.91
C LEU A 784 -33.26 41.76 13.29
N TRP A 785 -32.63 42.15 12.18
CA TRP A 785 -32.88 43.44 11.54
C TRP A 785 -33.65 43.32 10.22
N LYS A 786 -33.91 42.09 9.74
CA LYS A 786 -34.57 41.81 8.46
C LYS A 786 -33.85 42.45 7.26
N ASP A 787 -32.54 42.67 7.40
CA ASP A 787 -31.71 43.29 6.37
C ASP A 787 -30.27 42.76 6.46
N GLY A 788 -29.96 41.75 5.64
CA GLY A 788 -28.62 41.14 5.58
C GLY A 788 -27.50 42.10 5.13
N LYS A 789 -27.83 43.24 4.49
CA LYS A 789 -26.83 44.23 4.04
C LYS A 789 -26.19 44.98 5.20
N ARG A 790 -26.79 44.91 6.39
CA ARG A 790 -26.26 45.49 7.64
C ARG A 790 -25.24 44.58 8.33
N ALA A 791 -24.69 43.58 7.64
CA ALA A 791 -23.63 42.70 8.14
C ALA A 791 -22.42 43.45 8.75
N PRO A 792 -21.91 44.56 8.18
CA PRO A 792 -20.82 45.32 8.82
C PRO A 792 -21.20 45.86 10.20
N GLU A 793 -22.42 46.41 10.34
CA GLU A 793 -22.94 46.90 11.62
C GLU A 793 -23.19 45.74 12.60
N ALA A 794 -23.64 44.58 12.09
CA ALA A 794 -23.87 43.39 12.90
C ALA A 794 -22.55 42.85 13.48
N ALA A 795 -21.47 42.84 12.70
CA ALA A 795 -20.15 42.41 13.16
C ALA A 795 -19.64 43.29 14.31
N GLU A 796 -19.87 44.62 14.25
CA GLU A 796 -19.54 45.55 15.34
C GLU A 796 -20.37 45.28 16.60
N VAL A 797 -21.69 45.14 16.45
CA VAL A 797 -22.60 44.88 17.58
C VAL A 797 -22.26 43.56 18.27
N MET A 798 -21.88 42.53 17.49
CA MET A 798 -21.44 41.24 18.01
C MET A 798 -19.98 41.23 18.48
N LYS A 799 -19.24 42.34 18.33
CA LYS A 799 -17.83 42.48 18.72
C LYS A 799 -16.92 41.39 18.12
N MET A 800 -17.08 41.12 16.83
CA MET A 800 -16.37 40.05 16.12
C MET A 800 -14.91 40.43 15.76
N ASN A 801 -14.07 40.67 16.77
CA ASN A 801 -12.62 40.81 16.63
C ASN A 801 -11.88 40.27 17.86
N ALA A 802 -10.67 39.75 17.68
CA ALA A 802 -9.90 39.07 18.73
C ALA A 802 -9.69 39.94 19.98
N ARG A 803 -9.42 41.24 19.81
CA ARG A 803 -9.21 42.18 20.93
C ARG A 803 -10.44 42.31 21.81
N ALA A 804 -11.62 42.54 21.23
CA ALA A 804 -12.85 42.69 21.99
C ALA A 804 -13.26 41.38 22.69
N VAL A 805 -12.99 40.23 22.06
CA VAL A 805 -13.24 38.90 22.64
C VAL A 805 -12.29 38.63 23.83
N PHE A 806 -11.02 39.03 23.72
CA PHE A 806 -10.04 38.98 24.81
C PHE A 806 -10.38 39.92 25.96
N GLU A 807 -10.73 41.18 25.68
CA GLU A 807 -11.18 42.15 26.69
C GLU A 807 -12.46 41.68 27.40
N GLY A 808 -13.30 40.90 26.71
CA GLY A 808 -14.48 40.23 27.28
C GLY A 808 -14.18 38.99 28.13
N GLY A 809 -12.92 38.54 28.20
CA GLY A 809 -12.50 37.37 28.98
C GLY A 809 -12.89 36.01 28.39
N ILE A 810 -13.34 35.97 27.14
CA ILE A 810 -13.76 34.73 26.45
C ILE A 810 -12.54 33.90 26.03
N VAL A 811 -11.43 34.56 25.68
CA VAL A 811 -10.14 33.95 25.31
C VAL A 811 -9.02 34.47 26.21
N ASP A 812 -7.97 33.67 26.39
CA ASP A 812 -6.84 33.94 27.29
C ASP A 812 -5.71 34.75 26.65
N ALA A 813 -5.65 34.77 25.32
CA ALA A 813 -4.60 35.47 24.59
C ALA A 813 -5.03 35.83 23.17
N VAL A 814 -4.45 36.91 22.67
CA VAL A 814 -4.40 37.26 21.25
C VAL A 814 -2.97 37.03 20.76
N ILE A 815 -2.81 36.16 19.76
CA ILE A 815 -1.52 35.78 19.17
C ILE A 815 -1.27 36.66 17.94
N SER A 816 -0.13 37.34 17.91
CA SER A 816 0.25 38.19 16.77
C SER A 816 0.43 37.38 15.49
N GLU A 817 0.05 37.97 14.36
CA GLU A 817 0.26 37.42 13.02
C GLU A 817 1.51 37.98 12.31
N GLY A 818 2.24 38.91 12.93
CA GLY A 818 3.41 39.60 12.35
C GLY A 818 3.15 41.08 12.06
N GLU A 819 3.88 41.67 11.10
CA GLU A 819 3.68 43.08 10.66
C GLU A 819 2.36 43.30 9.89
N GLY A 820 1.75 42.21 9.41
CA GLY A 820 0.49 42.16 8.67
C GLY A 820 -0.21 40.82 8.86
N PRO A 821 -1.38 40.61 8.25
CA PRO A 821 -2.19 39.41 8.45
C PRO A 821 -1.50 38.10 8.05
N ALA A 822 -1.98 36.97 8.55
CA ALA A 822 -1.36 35.65 8.37
C ALA A 822 -1.21 35.20 6.91
N HIS A 823 -2.02 35.72 5.98
CA HIS A 823 -1.85 35.44 4.54
C HIS A 823 -0.67 36.19 3.91
N GLU A 824 -0.19 37.26 4.56
CA GLU A 824 1.01 38.00 4.17
C GLU A 824 2.25 37.47 4.90
N ASN A 825 2.10 37.03 6.16
CA ASN A 825 3.21 36.55 7.01
C ASN A 825 2.99 35.12 7.58
N PRO A 826 2.75 34.11 6.73
CA PRO A 826 2.33 32.78 7.18
C PRO A 826 3.34 32.10 8.11
N ASN A 827 4.64 32.34 7.92
CA ASN A 827 5.67 31.71 8.74
C ASN A 827 5.74 32.29 10.15
N GLU A 828 5.56 33.61 10.29
CA GLU A 828 5.54 34.31 11.58
C GLU A 828 4.29 33.91 12.37
N ALA A 829 3.13 33.92 11.71
CA ALA A 829 1.87 33.47 12.29
C ALA A 829 1.96 32.03 12.84
N VAL A 830 2.55 31.11 12.07
CA VAL A 830 2.78 29.71 12.50
C VAL A 830 3.74 29.63 13.68
N ALA A 831 4.86 30.37 13.64
CA ALA A 831 5.83 30.39 14.73
C ALA A 831 5.23 30.94 16.04
N ALA A 832 4.42 31.99 15.96
CA ALA A 832 3.74 32.57 17.12
C ALA A 832 2.76 31.58 17.77
N VAL A 833 1.99 30.84 16.95
CA VAL A 833 1.10 29.77 17.45
C VAL A 833 1.91 28.65 18.11
N ARG A 834 3.00 28.19 17.50
CA ARG A 834 3.90 27.17 18.09
C ARG A 834 4.38 27.60 19.47
N ASP A 835 4.87 28.83 19.58
CA ASP A 835 5.47 29.35 20.80
C ASP A 835 4.42 29.50 21.91
N TYR A 836 3.21 29.99 21.57
CA TYR A 836 2.08 30.02 22.51
C TYR A 836 1.71 28.62 23.01
N VAL A 837 1.53 27.65 22.09
CA VAL A 837 1.15 26.28 22.44
C VAL A 837 2.20 25.62 23.35
N ARG A 838 3.49 25.83 23.07
CA ARG A 838 4.58 25.33 23.90
C ARG A 838 4.51 25.87 25.34
N GLU A 839 4.34 27.18 25.50
CA GLU A 839 4.25 27.78 26.84
C GLU A 839 2.96 27.36 27.56
N ALA A 840 1.84 27.27 26.84
CA ALA A 840 0.57 26.81 27.40
C ALA A 840 0.69 25.36 27.93
N TYR A 841 1.31 24.45 27.18
CA TYR A 841 1.53 23.08 27.67
C TYR A 841 2.48 23.01 28.85
N LYS A 842 3.53 23.84 28.85
CA LYS A 842 4.45 23.93 29.98
C LYS A 842 3.73 24.39 31.25
N GLU A 843 2.83 25.37 31.15
CA GLU A 843 2.02 25.84 32.28
C GLU A 843 1.06 24.76 32.78
N LEU A 844 0.44 24.01 31.88
CA LEU A 844 -0.56 22.98 32.21
C LEU A 844 0.06 21.65 32.67
N ALA A 845 1.35 21.41 32.39
CA ALA A 845 2.04 20.16 32.70
C ALA A 845 2.12 19.88 34.21
N ASP A 846 2.16 20.92 35.04
CA ASP A 846 2.25 20.80 36.51
C ASP A 846 0.89 20.54 37.18
N LEU A 847 -0.21 20.59 36.43
CA LEU A 847 -1.56 20.40 36.97
C LEU A 847 -1.96 18.92 37.00
N THR A 848 -2.59 18.53 38.09
CA THR A 848 -3.22 17.21 38.21
C THR A 848 -4.46 17.11 37.29
N PRO A 849 -4.88 15.89 36.91
CA PRO A 849 -6.10 15.69 36.13
C PRO A 849 -7.34 16.38 36.68
N ASP A 850 -7.52 16.39 38.00
CA ASP A 850 -8.69 16.99 38.63
C ASP A 850 -8.60 18.54 38.62
N GLU A 851 -7.39 19.10 38.72
CA GLU A 851 -7.15 20.54 38.53
C GLU A 851 -7.38 20.97 37.07
N LEU A 852 -6.98 20.15 36.09
CA LEU A 852 -7.25 20.41 34.67
C LEU A 852 -8.76 20.43 34.37
N ILE A 853 -9.53 19.55 35.00
CA ILE A 853 -11.00 19.55 34.90
C ILE A 853 -11.58 20.79 35.59
N ALA A 854 -11.19 21.05 36.83
CA ALA A 854 -11.69 22.19 37.61
C ALA A 854 -11.42 23.52 36.89
N GLN A 855 -10.21 23.72 36.38
CA GLN A 855 -9.83 24.93 35.64
C GLN A 855 -10.74 25.18 34.43
N ARG A 856 -11.10 24.12 33.66
CA ARG A 856 -12.02 24.26 32.53
C ARG A 856 -13.44 24.55 32.97
N GLN A 857 -13.94 23.85 33.99
CA GLN A 857 -15.30 24.09 34.50
C GLN A 857 -15.44 25.51 35.06
N GLU A 858 -14.45 25.97 35.84
CA GLU A 858 -14.41 27.33 36.40
C GLU A 858 -14.32 28.40 35.31
N ARG A 859 -13.59 28.15 34.22
CA ARG A 859 -13.56 29.05 33.06
C ARG A 859 -14.97 29.31 32.54
N PHE A 860 -15.71 28.24 32.24
CA PHE A 860 -17.02 28.34 31.61
C PHE A 860 -18.13 28.75 32.58
N ALA A 861 -18.00 28.48 33.88
CA ALA A 861 -18.95 28.91 34.91
C ALA A 861 -19.01 30.44 35.15
N ARG A 862 -18.10 31.21 34.54
CA ARG A 862 -18.06 32.69 34.66
C ARG A 862 -19.08 33.40 33.77
N PHE A 863 -19.65 32.69 32.80
CA PHE A 863 -20.67 33.17 31.86
C PHE A 863 -22.03 32.62 32.25
#